data_AF-A0A9P5SNP4-F1
#
_entry.id   AF-A0A9P5SNP4-F1
#
_cell.length_a   1.000
_cell.length_b   1.000
_cell.length_c   1.000
_cell.angle_alpha   90.00
_cell.angle_beta   90.00
_cell.angle_gamma   90.00
#
_symmetry.space_group_name_H-M   'P 1'
#
loop_
_entity.id
_entity.type
_entity.pdbx_description
1 polymer ?
#
loop_
_entity_poly.entity_id
_entity_poly.type
_entity_poly.pdbx_seq_one_letter_code
_entity_poly.pdbx_strand_id
1 'polypeptide(L)'
;MADSSNTRTSSESHSTSVPAPTLELKPLKNVMPIVPAQQVDSSCPPSGETTPVLPASPDGTYIPDNDEKKHAGRIREDPVGFVVQTAAFYQGTGWRSYSNYVGTRILYEGFSATFKERILASKKVNDLVKVMAKKQLDAIIKQKQDAHEAEKAANVGKKNFKPKALPMRPEDIETRRKALEAELVAVAKTNIDKLVCDMNSMKFIRFFAFLINNILVRMYHQGIHIKESEFLELRRVAEYCAEKKYSMVILPCHKSHIDYLVISYIFFRMGLALPHIAAGDNLDMPVVGKALKGAGAFFIRRSWADDQLYTSIVQEYVQELLEGGYNLECFIEGTRSRTGKLLPPKLGVLKIIMDAMLSNRIQDCYIVPISIGYDKVIETETYINELLGIPKEKESLWGVITNSRLLQLKMGRIDVRFAKPYSLRNFMNQEIERRDIINERENTNNIAKSQLLKALGYKVLADINSVSVVMPTALVGTVILTLRGRGVGRNELIRRVDWLKKEILSKGGRVANFSGMETGEVVDRALGVLKDLVALQKNLLEPVFYAVKRFELSFYRNQLIHLFIHEAIVAVTMYTRIKIGGAKSTQFISQAELLNEVTFMSRLLKTDFIYNPGDIESNLEHTLEYLKKSNVIEINEQGNVGISDAERAIGRENY
;
A
#
# COMPACT_ATOMS: atom_id res chain seq x y z
N MET A 1 -40.82 -42.90 26.93
CA MET A 1 -41.41 -44.18 27.37
C MET A 1 -42.54 -43.83 28.34
N ALA A 2 -43.82 -44.07 28.12
CA ALA A 2 -44.61 -44.65 27.04
C ALA A 2 -46.00 -43.96 27.15
N ASP A 3 -46.38 -43.15 26.17
CA ASP A 3 -47.36 -43.44 25.10
C ASP A 3 -48.78 -43.78 25.57
N SER A 4 -49.67 -42.81 25.35
CA SER A 4 -51.11 -42.88 25.54
C SER A 4 -51.83 -42.88 24.18
N SER A 5 -52.72 -43.86 24.04
CA SER A 5 -53.72 -44.01 22.99
C SER A 5 -54.77 -42.88 23.01
N ASN A 6 -55.21 -42.39 21.85
CA ASN A 6 -56.61 -42.56 21.41
C ASN A 6 -56.92 -41.93 20.03
N THR A 7 -57.67 -42.70 19.26
CA THR A 7 -58.39 -42.40 18.02
C THR A 7 -59.63 -41.53 18.24
N ARG A 8 -60.00 -40.64 17.27
CA ARG A 8 -61.36 -40.57 16.69
C ARG A 8 -61.49 -39.56 15.53
N THR A 9 -62.51 -39.81 14.73
CA THR A 9 -62.84 -39.40 13.35
C THR A 9 -63.88 -38.25 13.27
N SER A 10 -64.19 -37.86 12.02
CA SER A 10 -65.32 -37.03 11.49
C SER A 10 -65.07 -35.51 11.43
N SER A 11 -65.52 -34.72 10.44
CA SER A 11 -66.40 -34.88 9.26
C SER A 11 -66.34 -33.59 8.41
N GLU A 12 -66.56 -33.68 7.10
CA GLU A 12 -66.76 -32.56 6.17
C GLU A 12 -68.15 -31.89 6.31
N SER A 13 -68.25 -30.59 6.01
CA SER A 13 -69.36 -30.02 5.21
C SER A 13 -69.12 -28.57 4.75
N HIS A 14 -69.67 -28.29 3.56
CA HIS A 14 -69.59 -27.15 2.66
C HIS A 14 -70.11 -25.78 3.19
N SER A 15 -69.40 -24.69 2.89
CA SER A 15 -69.65 -23.65 1.85
C SER A 15 -70.58 -22.51 2.24
N THR A 16 -70.13 -21.26 2.03
CA THR A 16 -70.79 -20.24 1.17
C THR A 16 -70.11 -18.88 1.35
N SER A 17 -69.55 -18.32 0.27
CA SER A 17 -69.79 -16.92 -0.14
C SER A 17 -69.22 -16.66 -1.54
N VAL A 18 -70.07 -16.09 -2.40
CA VAL A 18 -69.81 -15.62 -3.77
C VAL A 18 -70.09 -14.08 -3.77
N PRO A 19 -69.90 -13.30 -4.86
CA PRO A 19 -68.73 -12.46 -5.14
C PRO A 19 -69.12 -10.98 -5.46
N ALA A 20 -68.14 -10.17 -5.91
CA ALA A 20 -68.20 -9.17 -7.01
C ALA A 20 -67.35 -7.91 -6.72
N PRO A 21 -67.00 -7.06 -7.71
CA PRO A 21 -66.36 -7.40 -8.99
C PRO A 21 -65.15 -6.48 -9.32
N THR A 22 -64.51 -6.87 -10.41
CA THR A 22 -63.48 -6.24 -11.24
C THR A 22 -63.65 -4.73 -11.52
N LEU A 23 -62.52 -4.01 -11.61
CA LEU A 23 -62.35 -2.85 -12.51
C LEU A 23 -60.88 -2.69 -12.88
N GLU A 24 -60.52 -3.17 -14.08
CA GLU A 24 -59.37 -2.65 -14.84
C GLU A 24 -59.66 -1.20 -15.24
N LEU A 25 -58.65 -0.32 -15.18
CA LEU A 25 -58.49 0.85 -16.05
C LEU A 25 -57.05 1.40 -15.92
N LYS A 26 -56.22 1.15 -16.94
CA LYS A 26 -55.20 2.10 -17.45
C LYS A 26 -55.87 2.86 -18.63
N PRO A 27 -55.45 4.08 -19.07
CA PRO A 27 -54.08 4.63 -19.02
C PRO A 27 -53.97 6.17 -18.83
N LEU A 28 -52.72 6.67 -18.94
CA LEU A 28 -52.25 8.00 -19.41
C LEU A 28 -51.75 9.07 -18.39
N LYS A 29 -50.42 9.27 -18.49
CA LYS A 29 -49.64 10.52 -18.64
C LYS A 29 -49.62 11.60 -17.54
N ASN A 30 -48.40 11.82 -17.06
CA ASN A 30 -47.72 13.08 -16.71
C ASN A 30 -48.54 14.18 -16.04
N VAL A 31 -48.41 14.34 -14.72
CA VAL A 31 -48.29 15.64 -14.04
C VAL A 31 -47.50 15.42 -12.73
N MET A 32 -46.34 16.08 -12.57
CA MET A 32 -45.65 16.33 -11.27
C MET A 32 -46.66 16.90 -10.26
N PRO A 33 -46.60 16.69 -8.91
CA PRO A 33 -45.66 17.50 -8.11
C PRO A 33 -45.33 17.00 -6.67
N ILE A 34 -44.54 17.84 -5.97
CA ILE A 34 -44.45 18.07 -4.52
C ILE A 34 -43.51 17.20 -3.68
N VAL A 35 -42.40 17.84 -3.30
CA VAL A 35 -41.57 17.55 -2.12
C VAL A 35 -42.29 18.06 -0.86
N PRO A 36 -42.36 17.29 0.24
CA PRO A 36 -42.52 17.86 1.57
C PRO A 36 -41.18 17.94 2.31
N ALA A 37 -41.02 19.07 2.99
CA ALA A 37 -39.87 19.46 3.76
C ALA A 37 -39.75 18.74 5.12
N GLN A 38 -38.50 18.51 5.50
CA GLN A 38 -37.88 18.68 6.82
C GLN A 38 -38.70 18.50 8.11
N GLN A 39 -38.14 17.70 9.01
CA GLN A 39 -38.07 18.08 10.43
C GLN A 39 -36.61 18.05 10.90
N VAL A 40 -36.28 19.10 11.66
CA VAL A 40 -34.98 19.59 12.10
C VAL A 40 -34.85 19.32 13.60
N ASP A 41 -33.64 18.97 14.05
CA ASP A 41 -32.94 19.44 15.28
C ASP A 41 -31.83 18.43 15.65
N SER A 42 -30.67 18.76 16.23
CA SER A 42 -29.97 20.02 16.55
C SER A 42 -28.64 19.61 17.22
N SER A 43 -27.48 20.13 16.82
CA SER A 43 -26.32 20.48 17.68
C SER A 43 -25.08 20.89 16.85
N CYS A 44 -24.36 21.89 17.38
CA CYS A 44 -23.36 22.79 16.76
C CYS A 44 -22.05 22.19 16.20
N PRO A 45 -21.25 22.98 15.44
CA PRO A 45 -20.22 22.50 14.52
C PRO A 45 -18.78 22.60 15.07
N PRO A 46 -17.80 22.00 14.37
CA PRO A 46 -16.47 22.60 14.28
C PRO A 46 -16.10 22.96 12.82
N SER A 47 -15.66 24.21 12.66
CA SER A 47 -14.69 24.74 11.69
C SER A 47 -14.84 24.39 10.21
N GLY A 48 -15.16 25.42 9.41
CA GLY A 48 -15.36 25.34 7.98
C GLY A 48 -14.11 25.01 7.18
N GLU A 49 -14.12 23.84 6.55
CA GLU A 49 -13.37 23.57 5.33
C GLU A 49 -14.18 24.07 4.14
N THR A 50 -13.93 25.30 3.68
CA THR A 50 -14.37 25.72 2.35
C THR A 50 -13.38 25.18 1.30
N THR A 51 -13.50 23.90 0.98
CA THR A 51 -12.91 23.37 -0.25
C THR A 51 -13.78 23.83 -1.43
N PRO A 52 -13.19 24.34 -2.53
CA PRO A 52 -13.98 24.70 -3.69
C PRO A 52 -14.63 23.45 -4.26
N VAL A 53 -15.97 23.41 -4.22
CA VAL A 53 -16.79 22.43 -4.93
C VAL A 53 -16.58 22.68 -6.42
N LEU A 54 -15.78 21.81 -7.06
CA LEU A 54 -15.61 21.83 -8.51
C LEU A 54 -16.90 21.32 -9.17
N PRO A 55 -17.36 21.92 -10.29
CA PRO A 55 -18.61 21.56 -10.94
C PRO A 55 -18.55 20.10 -11.44
N ALA A 56 -19.64 19.38 -11.26
CA ALA A 56 -19.81 18.05 -11.84
C ALA A 56 -19.78 18.15 -13.37
N SER A 57 -18.99 17.29 -14.04
CA SER A 57 -18.96 17.20 -15.50
C SER A 57 -20.34 16.80 -16.06
N PRO A 58 -20.78 17.39 -17.19
CA PRO A 58 -22.16 17.23 -17.67
C PRO A 58 -22.49 15.87 -18.32
N ASP A 59 -21.50 15.07 -18.72
CA ASP A 59 -21.75 13.89 -19.57
C ASP A 59 -21.40 12.58 -18.87
N GLY A 60 -22.28 12.17 -17.96
CA GLY A 60 -22.25 10.92 -17.21
C GLY A 60 -22.54 9.66 -18.04
N THR A 61 -21.75 9.36 -19.07
CA THR A 61 -21.81 8.06 -19.75
C THR A 61 -20.45 7.42 -19.97
N TYR A 62 -20.02 6.62 -18.99
CA TYR A 62 -19.14 5.50 -19.26
C TYR A 62 -19.72 4.25 -18.60
N ILE A 63 -20.52 3.52 -19.36
CA ILE A 63 -20.80 2.11 -19.10
C ILE A 63 -19.61 1.36 -19.71
N PRO A 64 -18.76 0.66 -18.93
CA PRO A 64 -17.93 -0.36 -19.54
C PRO A 64 -18.89 -1.41 -20.05
N ASP A 65 -19.12 -1.43 -21.35
CA ASP A 65 -19.82 -2.50 -22.05
C ASP A 65 -18.92 -3.74 -21.99
N ASN A 66 -18.84 -4.33 -20.79
CA ASN A 66 -18.10 -5.53 -20.48
C ASN A 66 -19.06 -6.70 -20.69
N ASP A 67 -19.22 -7.09 -21.94
CA ASP A 67 -19.67 -8.43 -22.30
C ASP A 67 -18.55 -9.44 -21.93
N GLU A 68 -18.21 -9.52 -20.64
CA GLU A 68 -17.21 -10.43 -20.07
C GLU A 68 -17.77 -11.85 -19.85
N LYS A 69 -19.02 -12.13 -20.21
CA LYS A 69 -19.66 -13.41 -19.90
C LYS A 69 -19.16 -14.63 -20.70
N LYS A 70 -18.27 -14.49 -21.70
CA LYS A 70 -17.87 -15.67 -22.52
C LYS A 70 -16.42 -15.85 -22.94
N HIS A 71 -15.46 -14.98 -22.64
CA HIS A 71 -14.19 -15.02 -23.39
C HIS A 71 -12.92 -15.04 -22.52
N ALA A 72 -12.56 -16.24 -22.07
CA ALA A 72 -11.24 -16.57 -21.52
C ALA A 72 -10.68 -17.80 -22.22
N GLY A 73 -10.38 -17.69 -23.51
CA GLY A 73 -9.79 -18.78 -24.27
C GLY A 73 -8.40 -19.12 -23.75
N ARG A 74 -8.24 -20.30 -23.11
CA ARG A 74 -6.91 -20.77 -22.66
C ARG A 74 -6.20 -21.40 -23.85
N ILE A 75 -4.89 -21.22 -24.03
CA ILE A 75 -4.15 -21.85 -25.16
C ILE A 75 -4.48 -23.35 -25.31
N ARG A 76 -4.64 -24.07 -24.19
CA ARG A 76 -4.94 -25.51 -24.18
C ARG A 76 -6.42 -25.87 -24.31
N GLU A 77 -7.34 -24.95 -24.04
CA GLU A 77 -8.79 -25.20 -24.04
C GLU A 77 -9.50 -24.54 -25.23
N ASP A 78 -8.97 -23.40 -25.69
CA ASP A 78 -9.42 -22.60 -26.82
C ASP A 78 -8.20 -21.85 -27.41
N PRO A 79 -7.38 -22.53 -28.23
CA PRO A 79 -6.22 -21.94 -28.88
C PRO A 79 -6.61 -20.81 -29.84
N VAL A 80 -7.79 -20.88 -30.45
CA VAL A 80 -8.27 -19.89 -31.42
C VAL A 80 -8.64 -18.60 -30.70
N GLY A 81 -9.45 -18.66 -29.63
CA GLY A 81 -9.79 -17.50 -28.83
C GLY A 81 -8.56 -16.86 -28.18
N PHE A 82 -7.56 -17.65 -27.79
CA PHE A 82 -6.26 -17.12 -27.34
C PHE A 82 -5.54 -16.30 -28.42
N VAL A 83 -5.47 -16.82 -29.66
CA VAL A 83 -4.84 -16.10 -30.78
C VAL A 83 -5.62 -14.82 -31.10
N VAL A 84 -6.95 -14.88 -31.13
CA VAL A 84 -7.81 -13.71 -31.36
C VAL A 84 -7.59 -12.66 -30.27
N GLN A 85 -7.53 -13.06 -29.00
CA GLN A 85 -7.28 -12.14 -27.90
C GLN A 85 -5.89 -11.51 -27.98
N THR A 86 -4.86 -12.31 -28.31
CA THR A 86 -3.50 -11.81 -28.50
C THR A 86 -3.44 -10.79 -29.64
N ALA A 87 -4.09 -11.08 -30.76
CA ALA A 87 -4.19 -10.18 -31.91
C ALA A 87 -4.92 -8.89 -31.53
N ALA A 88 -6.01 -8.95 -30.76
CA ALA A 88 -6.75 -7.79 -30.30
C ALA A 88 -5.93 -6.86 -29.38
N PHE A 89 -5.09 -7.42 -28.49
CA PHE A 89 -4.13 -6.63 -27.70
C PHE A 89 -3.04 -6.02 -28.59
N TYR A 90 -2.48 -6.79 -29.51
CA TYR A 90 -1.42 -6.31 -30.40
C TYR A 90 -1.90 -5.17 -31.32
N GLN A 91 -3.06 -5.37 -31.97
CA GLN A 91 -3.70 -4.38 -32.84
C GLN A 91 -4.27 -3.19 -32.03
N GLY A 92 -4.66 -3.43 -30.77
CA GLY A 92 -5.16 -2.42 -29.85
C GLY A 92 -6.62 -2.04 -30.14
N THR A 93 -7.55 -2.98 -29.99
CA THR A 93 -8.99 -2.76 -30.20
C THR A 93 -9.73 -2.41 -28.90
N GLY A 94 -10.68 -1.47 -28.97
CA GLY A 94 -11.45 -0.99 -27.81
C GLY A 94 -10.55 -0.43 -26.70
N TRP A 95 -10.84 -0.82 -25.44
CA TRP A 95 -10.05 -0.40 -24.27
C TRP A 95 -8.57 -0.84 -24.34
N ARG A 96 -8.26 -1.93 -25.07
CA ARG A 96 -6.89 -2.46 -25.23
C ARG A 96 -6.01 -1.54 -26.08
N SER A 97 -6.60 -0.60 -26.80
CA SER A 97 -5.84 0.40 -27.56
C SER A 97 -4.95 1.23 -26.64
N TYR A 98 -5.41 1.54 -25.42
CA TYR A 98 -4.71 2.38 -24.46
C TYR A 98 -4.12 3.65 -25.12
N SER A 99 -4.88 4.23 -26.04
CA SER A 99 -4.47 5.40 -26.83
C SER A 99 -5.03 6.71 -26.27
N ASN A 100 -6.22 6.64 -25.68
CA ASN A 100 -6.94 7.76 -25.06
C ASN A 100 -7.03 7.55 -23.55
N TYR A 101 -5.89 7.47 -22.87
CA TYR A 101 -5.84 7.43 -21.42
C TYR A 101 -5.81 8.85 -20.83
N VAL A 102 -6.26 8.97 -19.58
CA VAL A 102 -6.21 10.20 -18.79
C VAL A 102 -4.82 10.37 -18.17
N GLY A 103 -4.20 11.52 -18.40
CA GLY A 103 -2.89 11.90 -17.85
C GLY A 103 -1.91 12.39 -18.90
N THR A 104 -0.72 12.81 -18.47
CA THR A 104 0.33 13.27 -19.39
C THR A 104 0.73 12.17 -20.37
N ARG A 105 0.97 12.57 -21.62
CA ARG A 105 1.35 11.66 -22.70
C ARG A 105 2.68 10.95 -22.41
N ILE A 106 2.61 9.64 -22.29
CA ILE A 106 3.69 8.66 -22.16
C ILE A 106 3.76 7.77 -23.42
N LEU A 107 4.79 6.92 -23.53
CA LEU A 107 4.87 5.84 -24.52
C LEU A 107 4.97 6.30 -25.98
N TYR A 108 5.86 7.26 -26.25
CA TYR A 108 6.18 7.73 -27.60
C TYR A 108 7.66 7.54 -27.94
N GLU A 109 7.96 7.49 -29.23
CA GLU A 109 9.33 7.31 -29.72
C GLU A 109 10.21 8.49 -29.29
N GLY A 110 11.35 8.19 -28.68
CA GLY A 110 12.27 9.21 -28.16
C GLY A 110 11.96 9.70 -26.74
N PHE A 111 10.89 9.23 -26.09
CA PHE A 111 10.53 9.60 -24.71
C PHE A 111 11.74 9.53 -23.77
N SER A 112 12.39 8.37 -23.71
CA SER A 112 13.53 8.17 -22.80
C SER A 112 14.74 9.00 -23.20
N ALA A 113 14.99 9.19 -24.50
CA ALA A 113 16.12 9.98 -24.98
C ALA A 113 15.98 11.44 -24.55
N THR A 114 14.79 12.02 -24.72
CA THR A 114 14.49 13.40 -24.28
C THR A 114 14.71 13.60 -22.78
N PHE A 115 14.28 12.65 -21.95
CA PHE A 115 14.54 12.71 -20.51
C PHE A 115 16.03 12.67 -20.19
N LYS A 116 16.77 11.73 -20.80
CA LYS A 116 18.22 11.60 -20.58
C LYS A 116 18.96 12.88 -20.95
N GLU A 117 18.60 13.50 -22.07
CA GLU A 117 19.17 14.78 -22.53
C GLU A 117 18.86 15.92 -21.57
N ARG A 118 17.59 16.06 -21.12
CA ARG A 118 17.19 17.12 -20.17
C ARG A 118 17.91 17.02 -18.84
N ILE A 119 18.00 15.81 -18.27
CA ILE A 119 18.69 15.58 -16.99
C ILE A 119 20.18 15.94 -17.11
N LEU A 120 20.83 15.52 -18.21
CA LEU A 120 22.24 15.81 -18.46
C LEU A 120 22.48 17.30 -18.72
N ALA A 121 21.55 17.98 -19.40
CA ALA A 121 21.58 19.41 -19.65
C ALA A 121 21.18 20.25 -18.42
N SER A 122 20.61 19.64 -17.38
CA SER A 122 20.13 20.38 -16.20
C SER A 122 21.25 21.21 -15.56
N LYS A 123 20.91 22.43 -15.16
CA LYS A 123 21.84 23.32 -14.47
C LYS A 123 22.37 22.66 -13.19
N LYS A 124 21.50 21.97 -12.45
CA LYS A 124 21.83 21.30 -11.20
C LYS A 124 22.91 20.23 -11.36
N VAL A 125 22.81 19.37 -12.38
CA VAL A 125 23.81 18.32 -12.65
C VAL A 125 25.10 18.95 -13.18
N ASN A 126 25.01 19.89 -14.13
CA ASN A 126 26.18 20.53 -14.72
C ASN A 126 26.99 21.35 -13.70
N ASP A 127 26.33 22.12 -12.84
CA ASP A 127 27.01 22.90 -11.82
C ASP A 127 27.68 21.98 -10.78
N LEU A 128 27.02 20.88 -10.40
CA LEU A 128 27.62 19.89 -9.50
C LEU A 128 28.85 19.22 -10.13
N VAL A 129 28.80 18.87 -11.42
CA VAL A 129 29.95 18.31 -12.14
C VAL A 129 31.14 19.29 -12.08
N LYS A 130 30.93 20.58 -12.36
CA LYS A 130 31.97 21.60 -12.28
C LYS A 130 32.55 21.73 -10.87
N VAL A 131 31.69 21.75 -9.85
CA VAL A 131 32.10 21.84 -8.44
C VAL A 131 32.92 20.60 -8.03
N MET A 132 32.49 19.41 -8.41
CA MET A 132 33.21 18.17 -8.11
C MET A 132 34.54 18.08 -8.86
N ALA A 133 34.58 18.45 -10.14
CA ALA A 133 35.81 18.51 -10.93
C ALA A 133 36.82 19.48 -10.31
N LYS A 134 36.36 20.67 -9.89
CA LYS A 134 37.20 21.63 -9.17
C LYS A 134 37.74 21.05 -7.88
N LYS A 135 36.90 20.43 -7.04
CA LYS A 135 37.32 19.81 -5.77
C LYS A 135 38.37 18.71 -5.98
N GLN A 136 38.20 17.88 -7.00
CA GLN A 136 39.18 16.84 -7.36
C GLN A 136 40.49 17.46 -7.87
N LEU A 137 40.41 18.52 -8.68
CA LEU A 137 41.57 19.23 -9.18
C LEU A 137 42.35 19.90 -8.06
N ASP A 138 41.67 20.58 -7.13
CA ASP A 138 42.29 21.23 -5.97
C ASP A 138 43.02 20.20 -5.09
N ALA A 139 42.44 19.00 -4.91
CA ALA A 139 43.09 17.91 -4.19
C ALA A 139 44.36 17.40 -4.91
N ILE A 140 44.34 17.29 -6.24
CA ILE A 140 45.52 16.90 -7.04
C ILE A 140 46.61 17.97 -6.98
N ILE A 141 46.23 19.24 -7.09
CA ILE A 141 47.17 20.37 -6.99
C ILE A 141 47.83 20.36 -5.62
N LYS A 142 47.05 20.26 -4.55
CA LYS A 142 47.56 20.20 -3.18
C LYS A 142 48.50 19.01 -2.99
N GLN A 143 48.12 17.81 -3.45
CA GLN A 143 48.98 16.63 -3.36
C GLN A 143 50.33 16.82 -4.07
N LYS A 144 50.34 17.46 -5.25
CA LYS A 144 51.58 17.77 -5.96
C LYS A 144 52.41 18.85 -5.27
N GLN A 145 51.77 19.85 -4.67
CA GLN A 145 52.45 20.89 -3.89
C GLN A 145 53.09 20.30 -2.63
N ASP A 146 52.33 19.52 -1.85
CA ASP A 146 52.82 18.85 -0.64
C ASP A 146 54.00 17.91 -0.97
N ALA A 147 53.91 17.17 -2.08
CA ALA A 147 55.00 16.31 -2.55
C ALA A 147 56.26 17.11 -2.95
N HIS A 148 56.08 18.24 -3.65
CA HIS A 148 57.17 19.13 -4.03
C HIS A 148 57.86 19.76 -2.82
N GLU A 149 57.08 20.20 -1.82
CA GLU A 149 57.58 20.79 -0.58
C GLU A 149 58.29 19.75 0.28
N ALA A 150 57.74 18.54 0.42
CA ALA A 150 58.38 17.45 1.14
C ALA A 150 59.72 17.04 0.49
N GLU A 151 59.78 16.99 -0.85
CA GLU A 151 61.01 16.64 -1.57
C GLU A 151 62.10 17.71 -1.41
N LYS A 152 61.71 18.98 -1.36
CA LYS A 152 62.60 20.11 -1.03
C LYS A 152 63.07 20.06 0.41
N ALA A 153 62.17 19.86 1.37
CA ALA A 153 62.48 19.77 2.80
C ALA A 153 63.43 18.60 3.12
N ALA A 154 63.25 17.45 2.48
CA ALA A 154 64.11 16.28 2.64
C ALA A 154 65.53 16.43 2.06
N ASN A 155 65.77 17.42 1.18
CA ASN A 155 67.05 17.60 0.49
C ASN A 155 67.69 18.97 0.75
N VAL A 156 67.30 19.65 1.83
CA VAL A 156 67.89 20.91 2.27
C VAL A 156 69.40 20.71 2.51
N GLY A 157 70.24 21.46 1.78
CA GLY A 157 71.71 21.42 1.90
C GLY A 157 72.46 20.76 0.73
N LYS A 158 71.78 20.07 -0.19
CA LYS A 158 72.42 19.51 -1.40
C LYS A 158 72.56 20.57 -2.50
N LYS A 159 73.79 20.94 -2.86
CA LYS A 159 74.07 21.78 -4.04
C LYS A 159 73.62 21.05 -5.31
N ASN A 160 72.87 21.74 -6.18
CA ASN A 160 72.30 21.25 -7.45
C ASN A 160 71.12 20.27 -7.38
N PHE A 161 70.37 20.22 -6.26
CA PHE A 161 69.14 19.41 -6.19
C PHE A 161 68.00 19.99 -7.05
N LYS A 162 67.43 19.19 -7.96
CA LYS A 162 66.21 19.51 -8.72
C LYS A 162 65.07 18.59 -8.26
N PRO A 163 63.98 19.12 -7.69
CA PRO A 163 62.85 18.29 -7.27
C PRO A 163 62.19 17.64 -8.49
N LYS A 164 61.88 16.35 -8.36
CA LYS A 164 61.25 15.52 -9.38
C LYS A 164 59.75 15.78 -9.46
N ALA A 165 59.09 16.07 -8.34
CA ALA A 165 57.73 16.57 -8.31
C ALA A 165 57.73 18.07 -8.61
N LEU A 166 57.05 18.51 -9.67
CA LEU A 166 56.89 19.93 -10.00
C LEU A 166 55.43 20.37 -9.78
N PRO A 167 55.19 21.61 -9.33
CA PRO A 167 53.85 22.17 -9.29
C PRO A 167 53.25 22.20 -10.71
N MET A 168 51.93 22.05 -10.78
CA MET A 168 51.21 21.98 -12.04
C MET A 168 51.20 23.34 -12.75
N ARG A 169 51.46 23.36 -14.06
CA ARG A 169 51.43 24.60 -14.86
C ARG A 169 49.97 25.04 -15.11
N PRO A 170 49.69 26.35 -15.27
CA PRO A 170 48.33 26.84 -15.51
C PRO A 170 47.61 26.19 -16.71
N GLU A 171 48.32 25.93 -17.81
CA GLU A 171 47.79 25.24 -19.00
C GLU A 171 47.40 23.78 -18.71
N ASP A 172 48.22 23.07 -17.91
CA ASP A 172 47.96 21.70 -17.50
C ASP A 172 46.77 21.62 -16.53
N ILE A 173 46.58 22.65 -15.70
CA ILE A 173 45.45 22.78 -14.76
C ILE A 173 44.13 22.87 -15.53
N GLU A 174 44.04 23.76 -16.52
CA GLU A 174 42.82 23.95 -17.31
C GLU A 174 42.51 22.72 -18.18
N THR A 175 43.54 22.12 -18.77
CA THR A 175 43.39 20.87 -19.54
C THR A 175 42.90 19.73 -18.63
N ARG A 176 43.46 19.61 -17.43
CA ARG A 176 43.04 18.60 -16.46
C ARG A 176 41.63 18.85 -15.95
N ARG A 177 41.24 20.10 -15.73
CA ARG A 177 39.87 20.48 -15.34
C ARG A 177 38.85 19.98 -16.36
N LYS A 178 39.06 20.30 -17.64
CA LYS A 178 38.18 19.83 -18.73
C LYS A 178 38.13 18.32 -18.83
N ALA A 179 39.26 17.63 -18.63
CA ALA A 179 39.30 16.17 -18.64
C ALA A 179 38.49 15.56 -17.48
N LEU A 180 38.60 16.11 -16.26
CA LEU A 180 37.83 15.66 -15.09
C LEU A 180 36.33 15.92 -15.27
N GLU A 181 35.95 17.07 -15.84
CA GLU A 181 34.55 17.36 -16.18
C GLU A 181 34.00 16.35 -17.20
N ALA A 182 34.76 16.05 -18.25
CA ALA A 182 34.36 15.07 -19.26
C ALA A 182 34.21 13.66 -18.66
N GLU A 183 35.09 13.25 -17.74
CA GLU A 183 34.99 11.98 -17.01
C GLU A 183 33.73 11.92 -16.15
N LEU A 184 33.44 12.97 -15.37
CA LEU A 184 32.24 13.06 -14.55
C LEU A 184 30.95 13.10 -15.39
N VAL A 185 30.96 13.75 -16.55
CA VAL A 185 29.85 13.72 -17.52
C VAL A 185 29.62 12.30 -18.05
N ALA A 186 30.68 11.56 -18.36
CA ALA A 186 30.57 10.16 -18.80
C ALA A 186 29.99 9.25 -17.69
N VAL A 187 30.40 9.49 -16.43
CA VAL A 187 29.82 8.82 -15.26
C VAL A 187 28.34 9.20 -15.10
N ALA A 188 27.99 10.48 -15.24
CA ALA A 188 26.62 10.95 -15.17
C ALA A 188 25.74 10.29 -16.24
N LYS A 189 26.22 10.21 -17.49
CA LYS A 189 25.52 9.53 -18.59
C LYS A 189 25.27 8.06 -18.29
N THR A 190 26.29 7.36 -17.77
CA THR A 190 26.15 5.94 -17.37
C THR A 190 25.12 5.76 -16.25
N ASN A 191 25.11 6.66 -15.27
CA ASN A 191 24.13 6.65 -14.18
C ASN A 191 22.71 6.92 -14.69
N ILE A 192 22.55 7.89 -15.58
CA ILE A 192 21.28 8.24 -16.23
C ILE A 192 20.74 7.06 -17.06
N ASP A 193 21.59 6.40 -17.85
CA ASP A 193 21.19 5.24 -18.67
C ASP A 193 20.70 4.07 -17.83
N LYS A 194 21.34 3.84 -16.67
CA LYS A 194 20.90 2.80 -15.72
C LYS A 194 19.62 3.20 -14.98
N LEU A 195 19.45 4.48 -14.67
CA LEU A 195 18.30 4.99 -13.93
C LEU A 195 17.02 5.03 -14.77
N VAL A 196 17.04 5.77 -15.89
CA VAL A 196 15.83 6.18 -16.65
C VAL A 196 15.09 4.96 -17.23
N CYS A 197 13.77 5.04 -17.24
CA CYS A 197 12.88 4.03 -17.83
C CYS A 197 12.84 4.10 -19.37
N ASP A 198 12.44 3.00 -20.02
CA ASP A 198 12.46 2.83 -21.48
C ASP A 198 11.05 2.83 -22.10
N MET A 199 10.19 3.75 -21.68
CA MET A 199 8.79 3.89 -22.11
C MET A 199 8.64 4.43 -23.54
N ASN A 200 9.17 3.72 -24.54
CA ASN A 200 9.24 4.16 -25.94
C ASN A 200 8.22 3.47 -26.87
N SER A 201 7.50 2.43 -26.40
CA SER A 201 6.70 1.58 -27.28
C SER A 201 5.34 1.22 -26.69
N MET A 202 4.29 1.76 -27.31
CA MET A 202 2.90 1.37 -27.03
C MET A 202 2.64 -0.11 -27.35
N LYS A 203 3.23 -0.64 -28.42
CA LYS A 203 3.09 -2.06 -28.80
C LYS A 203 3.62 -2.99 -27.71
N PHE A 204 4.76 -2.64 -27.13
CA PHE A 204 5.33 -3.39 -26.01
C PHE A 204 4.39 -3.40 -24.81
N ILE A 205 3.86 -2.24 -24.40
CA ILE A 205 2.95 -2.14 -23.25
C ILE A 205 1.67 -2.97 -23.47
N ARG A 206 1.06 -2.92 -24.65
CA ARG A 206 -0.14 -3.73 -24.94
C ARG A 206 0.15 -5.22 -24.83
N PHE A 207 1.28 -5.67 -25.40
CA PHE A 207 1.71 -7.07 -25.27
C PHE A 207 2.02 -7.44 -23.81
N PHE A 208 2.69 -6.56 -23.07
CA PHE A 208 3.03 -6.79 -21.68
C PHE A 208 1.76 -6.86 -20.80
N ALA A 209 0.79 -5.97 -21.01
CA ALA A 209 -0.51 -6.00 -20.36
C ALA A 209 -1.28 -7.31 -20.65
N PHE A 210 -1.21 -7.81 -21.89
CA PHE A 210 -1.76 -9.13 -22.24
C PHE A 210 -1.09 -10.26 -21.43
N LEU A 211 0.23 -10.27 -21.34
CA LEU A 211 0.97 -11.26 -20.55
C LEU A 211 0.58 -11.19 -19.07
N ILE A 212 0.54 -10.00 -18.49
CA ILE A 212 0.17 -9.77 -17.09
C ILE A 212 -1.29 -10.20 -16.83
N ASN A 213 -2.23 -9.87 -17.71
CA ASN A 213 -3.61 -10.36 -17.60
C ASN A 213 -3.68 -11.89 -17.53
N ASN A 214 -2.95 -12.58 -18.41
CA ASN A 214 -2.92 -14.05 -18.42
C ASN A 214 -2.33 -14.64 -17.13
N ILE A 215 -1.33 -14.00 -16.54
CA ILE A 215 -0.74 -14.42 -15.27
C ILE A 215 -1.75 -14.21 -14.13
N LEU A 216 -2.31 -13.01 -14.04
CA LEU A 216 -3.22 -12.62 -12.95
C LEU A 216 -4.49 -13.46 -12.94
N VAL A 217 -5.12 -13.69 -14.09
CA VAL A 217 -6.35 -14.52 -14.19
C VAL A 217 -6.08 -15.98 -13.79
N ARG A 218 -4.88 -16.50 -14.08
CA ARG A 218 -4.50 -17.88 -13.72
C ARG A 218 -4.24 -18.03 -12.22
N MET A 219 -3.46 -17.13 -11.65
CA MET A 219 -3.09 -17.17 -10.24
C MET A 219 -4.26 -16.77 -9.32
N TYR A 220 -4.96 -15.69 -9.68
CA TYR A 220 -6.06 -15.12 -8.91
C TYR A 220 -7.37 -15.34 -9.65
N HIS A 221 -7.80 -16.60 -9.67
CA HIS A 221 -9.02 -17.07 -10.33
C HIS A 221 -10.32 -16.34 -9.93
N GLN A 222 -10.34 -15.63 -8.79
CA GLN A 222 -11.49 -14.82 -8.36
C GLN A 222 -11.39 -13.34 -8.81
N GLY A 223 -10.31 -12.97 -9.50
CA GLY A 223 -10.10 -11.65 -10.11
C GLY A 223 -9.57 -10.58 -9.16
N ILE A 224 -9.47 -9.36 -9.72
CA ILE A 224 -9.11 -8.13 -9.00
C ILE A 224 -10.41 -7.39 -8.68
N HIS A 225 -10.62 -7.08 -7.41
CA HIS A 225 -11.80 -6.39 -6.90
C HIS A 225 -11.45 -4.94 -6.56
N ILE A 226 -12.19 -4.00 -7.13
CA ILE A 226 -12.03 -2.56 -6.92
C ILE A 226 -13.38 -1.97 -6.56
N LYS A 227 -13.44 -1.02 -5.62
CA LYS A 227 -14.68 -0.27 -5.37
C LYS A 227 -14.92 0.72 -6.49
N GLU A 228 -16.09 0.65 -7.10
CA GLU A 228 -16.47 1.58 -8.17
C GLU A 228 -16.39 3.05 -7.73
N SER A 229 -16.96 3.39 -6.56
CA SER A 229 -16.94 4.77 -6.05
C SER A 229 -15.53 5.32 -5.81
N GLU A 230 -14.60 4.47 -5.34
CA GLU A 230 -13.21 4.87 -5.08
C GLU A 230 -12.46 5.09 -6.40
N PHE A 231 -12.75 4.25 -7.40
CA PHE A 231 -12.20 4.43 -8.74
C PHE A 231 -12.73 5.68 -9.44
N LEU A 232 -14.03 5.94 -9.38
CA LEU A 232 -14.62 7.14 -9.99
C LEU A 232 -14.00 8.42 -9.42
N GLU A 233 -13.75 8.46 -8.11
CA GLU A 233 -13.04 9.57 -7.48
C GLU A 233 -11.58 9.67 -7.93
N LEU A 234 -10.85 8.54 -8.03
CA LEU A 234 -9.50 8.53 -8.58
C LEU A 234 -9.47 9.08 -10.00
N ARG A 235 -10.41 8.65 -10.86
CA ARG A 235 -10.50 9.09 -12.25
C ARG A 235 -10.79 10.59 -12.34
N ARG A 236 -11.74 11.10 -11.54
CA ARG A 236 -12.05 12.53 -11.46
C ARG A 236 -10.81 13.35 -11.11
N VAL A 237 -10.03 12.88 -10.14
CA VAL A 237 -8.76 13.52 -9.75
C VAL A 237 -7.72 13.41 -10.87
N ALA A 238 -7.62 12.26 -11.54
CA ALA A 238 -6.70 12.07 -12.66
C ALA A 238 -7.01 13.03 -13.82
N GLU A 239 -8.28 13.26 -14.13
CA GLU A 239 -8.74 14.23 -15.14
C GLU A 239 -8.33 15.65 -14.75
N TYR A 240 -8.60 16.07 -13.51
CA TYR A 240 -8.15 17.35 -12.97
C TYR A 240 -6.61 17.51 -13.01
N CYS A 241 -5.88 16.48 -12.62
CA CYS A 241 -4.42 16.46 -12.67
C CYS A 241 -3.91 16.57 -14.11
N ALA A 242 -4.54 15.90 -15.08
CA ALA A 242 -4.18 15.99 -16.49
C ALA A 242 -4.37 17.40 -17.03
N GLU A 243 -5.49 18.07 -16.71
CA GLU A 243 -5.77 19.45 -17.11
C GLU A 243 -4.74 20.45 -16.55
N LYS A 244 -4.36 20.28 -15.28
CA LYS A 244 -3.40 21.16 -14.59
C LYS A 244 -1.94 20.77 -14.81
N LYS A 245 -1.67 19.65 -15.49
CA LYS A 245 -0.34 19.00 -15.57
C LYS A 245 0.26 18.72 -14.19
N TYR A 246 -0.58 18.31 -13.23
CA TYR A 246 -0.13 17.84 -11.93
C TYR A 246 0.13 16.35 -11.96
N SER A 247 1.16 15.92 -11.25
CA SER A 247 1.49 14.51 -11.12
C SER A 247 0.66 13.84 -10.03
N MET A 248 0.21 12.61 -10.27
CA MET A 248 -0.27 11.75 -9.18
C MET A 248 0.89 10.91 -8.62
N VAL A 249 1.08 10.98 -7.31
CA VAL A 249 2.04 10.19 -6.56
C VAL A 249 1.30 9.00 -5.95
N ILE A 250 1.47 7.84 -6.56
CA ILE A 250 0.83 6.58 -6.22
C ILE A 250 1.63 5.88 -5.13
N LEU A 251 1.02 5.70 -3.96
CA LEU A 251 1.66 5.17 -2.75
C LEU A 251 0.94 3.90 -2.25
N PRO A 252 1.20 2.74 -2.87
CA PRO A 252 0.67 1.47 -2.42
C PRO A 252 1.42 0.90 -1.20
N CYS A 253 0.74 0.08 -0.40
CA CYS A 253 1.42 -0.85 0.51
C CYS A 253 2.16 -1.96 -0.26
N HIS A 254 3.18 -2.57 0.34
CA HIS A 254 4.00 -3.58 -0.32
C HIS A 254 3.96 -4.94 0.38
N LYS A 255 3.30 -5.92 -0.24
CA LYS A 255 3.13 -7.29 0.29
C LYS A 255 3.63 -8.38 -0.65
N SER A 256 3.74 -8.11 -1.95
CA SER A 256 4.18 -9.11 -2.95
C SER A 256 4.97 -8.47 -4.09
N HIS A 257 5.78 -9.27 -4.78
CA HIS A 257 6.47 -8.86 -5.99
C HIS A 257 5.53 -8.49 -7.14
N ILE A 258 4.28 -8.94 -7.12
CA ILE A 258 3.33 -8.60 -8.20
C ILE A 258 2.61 -7.26 -7.98
N ASP A 259 2.80 -6.59 -6.83
CA ASP A 259 2.05 -5.37 -6.47
C ASP A 259 2.11 -4.30 -7.56
N TYR A 260 3.31 -3.95 -8.03
CA TYR A 260 3.49 -2.93 -9.07
C TYR A 260 2.95 -3.37 -10.44
N LEU A 261 2.93 -4.68 -10.72
CA LEU A 261 2.32 -5.23 -11.93
C LEU A 261 0.79 -5.11 -11.85
N VAL A 262 0.22 -5.36 -10.67
CA VAL A 262 -1.23 -5.22 -10.41
C VAL A 262 -1.66 -3.76 -10.55
N ILE A 263 -0.95 -2.82 -9.92
CA ILE A 263 -1.27 -1.39 -10.04
C ILE A 263 -1.13 -0.90 -11.48
N SER A 264 -0.02 -1.20 -12.16
CA SER A 264 0.17 -0.84 -13.57
C SER A 264 -0.91 -1.45 -14.48
N TYR A 265 -1.30 -2.70 -14.24
CA TYR A 265 -2.36 -3.36 -15.01
C TYR A 265 -3.73 -2.70 -14.78
N ILE A 266 -4.03 -2.30 -13.55
CA ILE A 266 -5.25 -1.56 -13.24
C ILE A 266 -5.28 -0.23 -13.99
N PHE A 267 -4.20 0.55 -13.93
CA PHE A 267 -4.08 1.83 -14.65
C PHE A 267 -4.24 1.64 -16.16
N PHE A 268 -3.61 0.61 -16.73
CA PHE A 268 -3.78 0.24 -18.14
C PHE A 268 -5.25 -0.05 -18.48
N ARG A 269 -5.90 -0.94 -17.71
CA ARG A 269 -7.29 -1.38 -17.96
C ARG A 269 -8.29 -0.23 -17.79
N MET A 270 -8.00 0.69 -16.88
CA MET A 270 -8.85 1.82 -16.53
C MET A 270 -8.61 3.06 -17.39
N GLY A 271 -7.65 3.00 -18.32
CA GLY A 271 -7.33 4.14 -19.18
C GLY A 271 -6.74 5.31 -18.41
N LEU A 272 -5.90 5.05 -17.41
CA LEU A 272 -5.09 6.07 -16.71
C LEU A 272 -3.63 5.95 -17.13
N ALA A 273 -2.90 7.06 -17.25
CA ALA A 273 -1.48 7.07 -17.61
C ALA A 273 -0.65 6.23 -16.61
N LEU A 274 0.12 5.27 -17.13
CA LEU A 274 0.97 4.38 -16.33
C LEU A 274 1.95 5.21 -15.46
N PRO A 275 2.16 4.80 -14.20
CA PRO A 275 3.12 5.45 -13.34
C PRO A 275 4.56 5.07 -13.69
N HIS A 276 5.49 5.98 -13.38
CA HIS A 276 6.91 5.70 -13.34
C HIS A 276 7.25 5.06 -11.98
N ILE A 277 7.80 3.86 -11.99
CA ILE A 277 7.87 3.03 -10.77
C ILE A 277 9.26 3.08 -10.19
N ALA A 278 9.39 3.58 -8.97
CA ALA A 278 10.63 3.55 -8.21
C ALA A 278 10.95 2.10 -7.80
N ALA A 279 11.92 1.48 -8.45
CA ALA A 279 12.31 0.09 -8.22
C ALA A 279 13.74 0.00 -7.64
N GLY A 280 13.99 -1.01 -6.81
CA GLY A 280 15.34 -1.31 -6.35
C GLY A 280 16.18 -1.93 -7.47
N ASP A 281 17.47 -1.57 -7.54
CA ASP A 281 18.45 -2.13 -8.48
C ASP A 281 18.57 -3.66 -8.46
N ASN A 282 18.16 -4.31 -7.37
CA ASN A 282 18.10 -5.76 -7.24
C ASN A 282 17.11 -6.44 -8.20
N LEU A 283 16.22 -5.67 -8.84
CA LEU A 283 15.27 -6.14 -9.85
C LEU A 283 15.78 -5.98 -11.29
N ASP A 284 16.91 -5.29 -11.49
CA ASP A 284 17.53 -5.09 -12.80
C ASP A 284 18.30 -6.35 -13.25
N MET A 285 17.56 -7.42 -13.51
CA MET A 285 18.08 -8.68 -14.01
C MET A 285 18.01 -8.72 -15.55
N PRO A 286 18.87 -9.52 -16.24
CA PRO A 286 18.75 -9.71 -17.69
C PRO A 286 17.31 -10.09 -18.07
N VAL A 287 16.81 -9.52 -19.18
CA VAL A 287 15.43 -9.68 -19.68
C VAL A 287 14.36 -9.01 -18.82
N VAL A 288 14.24 -9.37 -17.54
CA VAL A 288 13.20 -8.82 -16.64
C VAL A 288 13.40 -7.32 -16.43
N GLY A 289 14.62 -6.88 -16.13
CA GLY A 289 14.94 -5.47 -15.92
C GLY A 289 14.59 -4.62 -17.15
N LYS A 290 14.90 -5.11 -18.35
CA LYS A 290 14.53 -4.45 -19.62
C LYS A 290 13.01 -4.37 -19.81
N ALA A 291 12.29 -5.45 -19.51
CA ALA A 291 10.83 -5.46 -19.61
C ALA A 291 10.20 -4.48 -18.61
N LEU A 292 10.68 -4.46 -17.37
CA LEU A 292 10.21 -3.54 -16.33
C LEU A 292 10.54 -2.08 -16.68
N LYS A 293 11.72 -1.79 -17.23
CA LYS A 293 12.05 -0.46 -17.76
C LYS A 293 11.12 -0.04 -18.88
N GLY A 294 10.81 -0.94 -19.81
CA GLY A 294 9.82 -0.70 -20.86
C GLY A 294 8.41 -0.44 -20.30
N ALA A 295 8.13 -0.94 -19.10
CA ALA A 295 6.88 -0.76 -18.36
C ALA A 295 6.87 0.44 -17.40
N GLY A 296 7.93 1.25 -17.35
CA GLY A 296 8.00 2.47 -16.53
C GLY A 296 8.85 2.36 -15.26
N ALA A 297 9.48 1.22 -14.99
CA ALA A 297 10.38 1.09 -13.84
C ALA A 297 11.68 1.87 -14.05
N PHE A 298 12.09 2.61 -13.01
CA PHE A 298 13.41 3.24 -12.94
C PHE A 298 14.14 2.73 -11.69
N PHE A 299 15.40 2.34 -11.87
CA PHE A 299 16.14 1.60 -10.84
C PHE A 299 16.99 2.51 -9.95
N ILE A 300 16.73 2.45 -8.64
CA ILE A 300 17.45 3.20 -7.61
C ILE A 300 18.32 2.25 -6.78
N ARG A 301 19.55 2.69 -6.46
CA ARG A 301 20.47 1.98 -5.57
C ARG A 301 19.97 1.98 -4.14
N ARG A 302 20.20 0.89 -3.40
CA ARG A 302 19.84 0.82 -1.95
C ARG A 302 20.58 1.82 -1.07
N SER A 303 21.85 2.09 -1.35
CA SER A 303 22.65 3.14 -0.70
C SER A 303 23.20 4.07 -1.75
N TRP A 304 23.02 5.37 -1.52
CA TRP A 304 23.42 6.41 -2.46
C TRP A 304 23.84 7.72 -1.76
N ALA A 305 23.87 7.75 -0.43
CA ALA A 305 24.21 8.95 0.35
C ALA A 305 25.64 9.46 0.07
N ASP A 306 26.57 8.56 -0.22
CA ASP A 306 27.99 8.90 -0.45
C ASP A 306 28.28 9.34 -1.90
N ASP A 307 27.35 9.09 -2.84
CA ASP A 307 27.48 9.46 -4.25
C ASP A 307 26.63 10.70 -4.54
N GLN A 308 27.24 11.88 -4.37
CA GLN A 308 26.57 13.18 -4.56
C GLN A 308 26.05 13.36 -5.98
N LEU A 309 26.83 12.90 -6.99
CA LEU A 309 26.45 13.02 -8.39
C LEU A 309 25.22 12.17 -8.70
N TYR A 310 25.24 10.89 -8.31
CA TYR A 310 24.09 10.01 -8.47
C TYR A 310 22.86 10.52 -7.71
N THR A 311 23.07 11.05 -6.49
CA THR A 311 21.99 11.68 -5.70
C THR A 311 21.34 12.84 -6.42
N SER A 312 22.15 13.72 -7.00
CA SER A 312 21.64 14.85 -7.77
C SER A 312 20.88 14.40 -9.02
N ILE A 313 21.38 13.37 -9.72
CA ILE A 313 20.73 12.81 -10.91
C ILE A 313 19.36 12.20 -10.58
N VAL A 314 19.26 11.39 -9.51
CA VAL A 314 17.97 10.80 -9.09
C VAL A 314 16.97 11.89 -8.69
N GLN A 315 17.42 12.89 -7.94
CA GLN A 315 16.58 14.03 -7.57
C GLN A 315 16.09 14.79 -8.80
N GLU A 316 16.99 15.08 -9.75
CA GLU A 316 16.65 15.79 -10.97
C GLU A 316 15.65 15.02 -11.82
N TYR A 317 15.86 13.70 -12.00
CA TYR A 317 14.94 12.86 -12.75
C TYR A 317 13.53 12.84 -12.16
N VAL A 318 13.40 12.64 -10.84
CA VAL A 318 12.09 12.65 -10.17
C VAL A 318 11.43 14.03 -10.27
N GLN A 319 12.21 15.11 -10.16
CA GLN A 319 11.69 16.47 -10.29
C GLN A 319 11.22 16.78 -11.72
N GLU A 320 11.96 16.37 -12.75
CA GLU A 320 11.56 16.47 -14.16
C GLU A 320 10.26 15.68 -14.43
N LEU A 321 10.10 14.49 -13.84
CA LEU A 321 8.85 13.73 -13.93
C LEU A 321 7.69 14.52 -13.31
N LEU A 322 7.88 15.07 -12.12
CA LEU A 322 6.85 15.81 -11.41
C LEU A 322 6.43 17.08 -12.15
N GLU A 323 7.40 17.81 -12.70
CA GLU A 323 7.21 19.04 -13.47
C GLU A 323 6.50 18.80 -14.81
N GLY A 324 6.73 17.64 -15.42
CA GLY A 324 5.99 17.19 -16.60
C GLY A 324 4.58 16.69 -16.33
N GLY A 325 4.14 16.57 -15.07
CA GLY A 325 2.84 16.00 -14.72
C GLY A 325 2.78 14.47 -14.87
N TYR A 326 3.94 13.79 -14.85
CA TYR A 326 3.99 12.34 -15.00
C TYR A 326 3.70 11.63 -13.68
N ASN A 327 2.81 10.63 -13.72
CA ASN A 327 2.50 9.83 -12.54
C ASN A 327 3.75 9.09 -12.04
N LEU A 328 3.90 9.03 -10.72
CA LEU A 328 5.02 8.43 -10.01
C LEU A 328 4.51 7.40 -9.02
N GLU A 329 5.03 6.18 -9.03
CA GLU A 329 4.72 5.14 -8.05
C GLU A 329 5.93 4.85 -7.18
N CYS A 330 5.75 4.82 -5.86
CA CYS A 330 6.75 4.28 -4.96
C CYS A 330 6.12 3.61 -3.74
N PHE A 331 6.73 2.51 -3.30
CA PHE A 331 6.33 1.82 -2.07
C PHE A 331 6.92 2.57 -0.88
N ILE A 332 6.06 3.23 -0.11
CA ILE A 332 6.47 4.05 1.03
C ILE A 332 7.22 3.24 2.10
N GLU A 333 6.95 1.95 2.22
CA GLU A 333 7.62 1.01 3.14
C GLU A 333 9.08 0.71 2.72
N GLY A 334 9.42 0.89 1.45
CA GLY A 334 10.73 0.62 0.85
C GLY A 334 11.08 -0.87 0.71
N THR A 335 10.29 -1.79 1.27
CA THR A 335 10.43 -3.24 1.12
C THR A 335 9.10 -3.94 1.38
N ARG A 336 8.97 -5.18 0.90
CA ARG A 336 7.79 -6.02 1.16
C ARG A 336 7.66 -6.35 2.64
N SER A 337 6.45 -6.35 3.17
CA SER A 337 6.20 -6.85 4.52
C SER A 337 6.38 -8.37 4.59
N ARG A 338 7.23 -8.84 5.52
CA ARG A 338 7.42 -10.28 5.80
C ARG A 338 6.38 -10.83 6.77
N THR A 339 5.75 -9.93 7.53
CA THR A 339 4.79 -10.29 8.58
C THR A 339 3.35 -9.99 8.18
N GLY A 340 3.12 -9.29 7.06
CA GLY A 340 1.79 -8.87 6.59
C GLY A 340 1.32 -7.54 7.18
N LYS A 341 2.07 -6.96 8.14
CA LYS A 341 1.83 -5.63 8.72
C LYS A 341 2.47 -4.53 7.85
N LEU A 342 1.92 -3.32 7.89
CA LEU A 342 2.62 -2.16 7.32
C LEU A 342 3.93 -1.89 8.07
N LEU A 343 4.97 -1.53 7.33
CA LEU A 343 6.27 -1.13 7.86
C LEU A 343 6.36 0.40 8.02
N PRO A 344 7.24 0.90 8.90
CA PRO A 344 7.51 2.32 9.01
C PRO A 344 7.96 2.94 7.67
N PRO A 345 7.57 4.19 7.39
CA PRO A 345 7.78 4.79 6.09
C PRO A 345 9.25 5.15 5.85
N LYS A 346 9.75 4.85 4.64
CA LYS A 346 11.04 5.30 4.10
C LYS A 346 10.84 6.60 3.33
N LEU A 347 11.35 7.68 3.89
CA LEU A 347 11.01 9.04 3.47
C LEU A 347 11.83 9.57 2.28
N GLY A 348 12.72 8.75 1.69
CA GLY A 348 13.69 9.20 0.67
C GLY A 348 13.05 9.82 -0.57
N VAL A 349 12.14 9.10 -1.23
CA VAL A 349 11.44 9.61 -2.44
C VAL A 349 10.48 10.74 -2.08
N LEU A 350 9.75 10.61 -0.96
CA LEU A 350 8.86 11.67 -0.46
C LEU A 350 9.60 12.98 -0.18
N LYS A 351 10.85 12.90 0.29
CA LYS A 351 11.71 14.07 0.48
C LYS A 351 11.95 14.78 -0.85
N ILE A 352 12.23 14.04 -1.93
CA ILE A 352 12.46 14.64 -3.26
C ILE A 352 11.20 15.37 -3.76
N ILE A 353 10.03 14.74 -3.60
CA ILE A 353 8.73 15.31 -3.99
C ILE A 353 8.45 16.59 -3.19
N MET A 354 8.63 16.54 -1.86
CA MET A 354 8.44 17.70 -1.00
C MET A 354 9.46 18.81 -1.28
N ASP A 355 10.71 18.46 -1.61
CA ASP A 355 11.75 19.41 -2.03
C ASP A 355 11.33 20.14 -3.32
N ALA A 356 10.69 19.45 -4.27
CA ALA A 356 10.16 20.05 -5.49
C ALA A 356 9.02 21.05 -5.21
N MET A 357 8.15 20.73 -4.25
CA MET A 357 7.07 21.62 -3.79
C MET A 357 7.58 22.86 -3.06
N LEU A 358 8.53 22.69 -2.14
CA LEU A 358 9.11 23.78 -1.34
C LEU A 358 9.99 24.73 -2.17
N SER A 359 10.63 24.21 -3.21
CA SER A 359 11.41 25.02 -4.17
C SER A 359 10.55 25.68 -5.25
N ASN A 360 9.23 25.51 -5.21
CA ASN A 360 8.28 25.97 -6.24
C ASN A 360 8.61 25.50 -7.66
N ARG A 361 9.36 24.40 -7.80
CA ARG A 361 9.58 23.75 -9.10
C ARG A 361 8.29 23.14 -9.64
N ILE A 362 7.42 22.69 -8.74
CA ILE A 362 6.05 22.28 -9.07
C ILE A 362 5.05 23.08 -8.24
N GLN A 363 3.88 23.33 -8.83
CA GLN A 363 2.78 24.03 -8.17
C GLN A 363 2.01 23.12 -7.21
N ASP A 364 1.74 21.89 -7.63
CA ASP A 364 1.12 20.88 -6.78
C ASP A 364 1.36 19.46 -7.32
N CYS A 365 1.13 18.46 -6.48
CA CYS A 365 0.97 17.06 -6.87
C CYS A 365 -0.05 16.38 -5.96
N TYR A 366 -0.66 15.31 -6.44
CA TYR A 366 -1.74 14.63 -5.71
C TYR A 366 -1.24 13.32 -5.13
N ILE A 367 -1.42 13.13 -3.83
CA ILE A 367 -1.07 11.90 -3.14
C ILE A 367 -2.22 10.91 -3.28
N VAL A 368 -1.91 9.69 -3.71
CA VAL A 368 -2.88 8.59 -3.91
C VAL A 368 -2.45 7.38 -3.07
N PRO A 369 -2.91 7.27 -1.81
CA PRO A 369 -2.66 6.10 -0.98
C PRO A 369 -3.47 4.90 -1.47
N ILE A 370 -2.84 3.72 -1.58
CA ILE A 370 -3.48 2.50 -2.08
C ILE A 370 -3.26 1.33 -1.12
N SER A 371 -4.34 0.62 -0.79
CA SER A 371 -4.27 -0.64 -0.05
C SER A 371 -4.46 -1.81 -1.01
N ILE A 372 -3.57 -2.81 -0.92
CA ILE A 372 -3.64 -4.05 -1.68
C ILE A 372 -3.79 -5.22 -0.68
N GLY A 373 -4.83 -6.02 -0.87
CA GLY A 373 -5.15 -7.22 -0.10
C GLY A 373 -5.11 -8.47 -0.97
N TYR A 374 -4.61 -9.57 -0.42
CA TYR A 374 -4.54 -10.86 -1.10
C TYR A 374 -5.16 -11.94 -0.22
N ASP A 375 -5.94 -12.84 -0.84
CA ASP A 375 -6.33 -14.08 -0.14
C ASP A 375 -5.10 -14.95 0.13
N LYS A 376 -4.17 -15.06 -0.83
CA LYS A 376 -2.88 -15.74 -0.67
C LYS A 376 -1.75 -14.98 -1.36
N VAL A 377 -0.65 -14.81 -0.64
CA VAL A 377 0.60 -14.24 -1.17
C VAL A 377 1.52 -15.39 -1.58
N ILE A 378 2.21 -15.24 -2.71
CA ILE A 378 3.05 -16.31 -3.29
C ILE A 378 4.26 -16.57 -2.39
N GLU A 379 4.87 -15.50 -1.89
CA GLU A 379 6.16 -15.53 -1.22
C GLU A 379 6.06 -15.76 0.30
N THR A 380 4.88 -16.12 0.83
CA THR A 380 4.68 -16.27 2.28
C THR A 380 5.64 -17.28 2.90
N GLU A 381 5.89 -18.42 2.24
CA GLU A 381 6.82 -19.45 2.73
C GLU A 381 8.25 -18.90 2.85
N THR A 382 8.72 -18.19 1.82
CA THR A 382 10.04 -17.56 1.79
C THR A 382 10.17 -16.46 2.84
N TYR A 383 9.10 -15.69 3.12
CA TYR A 383 9.11 -14.69 4.19
C TYR A 383 9.29 -15.32 5.57
N ILE A 384 8.65 -16.46 5.83
CA ILE A 384 8.82 -17.16 7.10
C ILE A 384 10.24 -17.74 7.22
N ASN A 385 10.78 -18.32 6.15
CA ASN A 385 12.16 -18.80 6.14
C ASN A 385 13.16 -17.67 6.45
N GLU A 386 12.98 -16.50 5.82
CA GLU A 386 13.78 -15.29 6.13
C GLU A 386 13.68 -14.91 7.62
N LEU A 387 12.48 -14.95 8.21
CA LEU A 387 12.27 -14.63 9.64
C LEU A 387 12.88 -15.67 10.59
N LEU A 388 13.01 -16.92 10.16
CA LEU A 388 13.68 -17.98 10.91
C LEU A 388 15.21 -17.94 10.78
N GLY A 389 15.76 -16.91 10.12
CA GLY A 389 17.20 -16.73 9.95
C GLY A 389 17.80 -17.47 8.77
N ILE A 390 16.96 -18.10 7.92
CA ILE A 390 17.42 -18.69 6.66
C ILE A 390 17.79 -17.53 5.72
N PRO A 391 18.98 -17.56 5.09
CA PRO A 391 19.41 -16.49 4.21
C PRO A 391 18.37 -16.20 3.12
N LYS A 392 18.16 -14.92 2.85
CA LYS A 392 17.22 -14.45 1.84
C LYS A 392 17.52 -15.08 0.47
N GLU A 393 16.63 -15.94 0.03
CA GLU A 393 16.65 -16.42 -1.35
C GLU A 393 16.28 -15.27 -2.29
N LYS A 394 17.02 -15.13 -3.39
CA LYS A 394 16.69 -14.18 -4.44
C LYS A 394 15.54 -14.73 -5.27
N GLU A 395 14.34 -14.75 -4.71
CA GLU A 395 13.15 -15.00 -5.54
C GLU A 395 13.06 -13.89 -6.59
N SER A 396 12.95 -14.31 -7.85
CA SER A 396 12.82 -13.40 -8.99
C SER A 396 11.40 -13.44 -9.52
N LEU A 397 10.92 -12.29 -9.99
CA LEU A 397 9.70 -12.21 -10.79
C LEU A 397 9.69 -13.21 -11.94
N TRP A 398 10.85 -13.45 -12.55
CA TRP A 398 11.00 -14.43 -13.62
C TRP A 398 10.58 -15.83 -13.17
N GLY A 399 10.97 -16.23 -11.96
CA GLY A 399 10.56 -17.49 -11.35
C GLY A 399 9.04 -17.57 -11.19
N VAL A 400 8.38 -16.48 -10.79
CA VAL A 400 6.92 -16.42 -10.67
C VAL A 400 6.24 -16.58 -12.04
N ILE A 401 6.76 -15.88 -13.05
CA ILE A 401 6.18 -15.87 -14.41
C ILE A 401 6.39 -17.20 -15.15
N THR A 402 7.56 -17.84 -14.98
CA THR A 402 7.92 -19.06 -15.72
C THR A 402 7.47 -20.34 -15.04
N ASN A 403 7.24 -20.32 -13.73
CA ASN A 403 6.81 -21.50 -12.99
C ASN A 403 5.32 -21.80 -13.23
N SER A 404 5.06 -22.67 -14.20
CA SER A 404 3.71 -23.13 -14.55
C SER A 404 2.91 -23.73 -13.38
N ARG A 405 3.59 -24.28 -12.37
CA ARG A 405 2.95 -24.81 -11.16
C ARG A 405 2.42 -23.69 -10.26
N LEU A 406 3.16 -22.58 -10.14
CA LEU A 406 2.70 -21.39 -9.41
C LEU A 406 1.50 -20.74 -10.12
N LEU A 407 1.51 -20.71 -11.45
CA LEU A 407 0.38 -20.19 -12.24
C LEU A 407 -0.90 -21.02 -12.11
N GLN A 408 -0.81 -22.30 -11.73
CA GLN A 408 -1.97 -23.17 -11.48
C GLN A 408 -2.52 -23.04 -10.06
N LEU A 409 -1.86 -22.27 -9.18
CA LEU A 409 -2.34 -22.07 -7.82
C LEU A 409 -3.61 -21.24 -7.85
N LYS A 410 -4.67 -21.77 -7.23
CA LYS A 410 -5.91 -21.03 -6.98
C LYS A 410 -5.74 -20.13 -5.76
N MET A 411 -5.12 -18.97 -5.94
CA MET A 411 -4.69 -18.08 -4.85
C MET A 411 -5.79 -17.17 -4.28
N GLY A 412 -7.02 -17.31 -4.79
CA GLY A 412 -8.17 -16.51 -4.38
C GLY A 412 -8.29 -15.22 -5.20
N ARG A 413 -8.61 -14.12 -4.53
CA ARG A 413 -8.72 -12.78 -5.14
C ARG A 413 -7.62 -11.82 -4.70
N ILE A 414 -7.52 -10.72 -5.45
CA ILE A 414 -6.82 -9.49 -5.06
C ILE A 414 -7.88 -8.42 -4.81
N ASP A 415 -7.77 -7.70 -3.70
CA ASP A 415 -8.62 -6.55 -3.37
C ASP A 415 -7.77 -5.28 -3.40
N VAL A 416 -8.16 -4.28 -4.19
CA VAL A 416 -7.44 -3.02 -4.32
C VAL A 416 -8.37 -1.86 -3.96
N ARG A 417 -7.94 -1.05 -3.00
CA ARG A 417 -8.70 0.10 -2.48
C ARG A 417 -7.89 1.37 -2.62
N PHE A 418 -8.56 2.41 -3.07
CA PHE A 418 -7.98 3.74 -3.23
C PHE A 418 -8.50 4.63 -2.09
N ALA A 419 -7.58 5.19 -1.30
CA ALA A 419 -7.94 6.27 -0.41
C ALA A 419 -8.24 7.54 -1.22
N LYS A 420 -9.02 8.45 -0.65
CA LYS A 420 -9.36 9.72 -1.29
C LYS A 420 -8.06 10.47 -1.65
N PRO A 421 -7.78 10.74 -2.93
CA PRO A 421 -6.60 11.50 -3.30
C PRO A 421 -6.66 12.92 -2.74
N TYR A 422 -5.50 13.49 -2.41
CA TYR A 422 -5.43 14.85 -1.86
C TYR A 422 -4.23 15.63 -2.38
N SER A 423 -4.40 16.95 -2.46
CA SER A 423 -3.34 17.91 -2.81
C SER A 423 -2.23 17.89 -1.75
N LEU A 424 -0.98 17.73 -2.20
CA LEU A 424 0.18 17.83 -1.32
C LEU A 424 0.36 19.27 -0.83
N ARG A 425 0.10 20.28 -1.68
CA ARG A 425 0.19 21.70 -1.29
C ARG A 425 -0.74 21.99 -0.11
N ASN A 426 -2.00 21.57 -0.22
CA ASN A 426 -3.00 21.84 0.82
C ASN A 426 -2.62 21.13 2.12
N PHE A 427 -2.19 19.87 2.05
CA PHE A 427 -1.70 19.14 3.22
C PHE A 427 -0.53 19.85 3.90
N MET A 428 0.44 20.35 3.12
CA MET A 428 1.59 21.06 3.66
C MET A 428 1.19 22.35 4.36
N ASN A 429 0.31 23.15 3.74
CA ASN A 429 -0.18 24.39 4.33
C ASN A 429 -0.90 24.15 5.67
N GLN A 430 -1.80 23.15 5.70
CA GLN A 430 -2.52 22.76 6.92
C GLN A 430 -1.57 22.30 8.03
N GLU A 431 -0.56 21.48 7.73
CA GLU A 431 0.38 21.02 8.76
C GLU A 431 1.34 22.14 9.23
N ILE A 432 1.67 23.11 8.37
CA ILE A 432 2.47 24.28 8.75
C ILE A 432 1.68 25.17 9.71
N GLU A 433 0.41 25.45 9.38
CA GLU A 433 -0.52 26.21 10.24
C GLU A 433 -0.75 25.51 11.58
N ARG A 434 -1.07 24.20 11.56
CA ARG A 434 -1.37 23.43 12.77
C ARG A 434 -0.20 23.36 13.77
N ARG A 435 1.04 23.43 13.26
CA ARG A 435 2.25 23.29 14.08
C ARG A 435 2.93 24.61 14.38
N ASP A 436 2.36 25.73 13.92
CA ASP A 436 2.95 27.07 14.01
C ASP A 436 4.43 27.07 13.58
N ILE A 437 4.72 26.42 12.44
CA ILE A 437 6.09 26.21 11.94
C ILE A 437 6.76 27.53 11.49
N ILE A 438 6.08 28.67 11.63
CA ILE A 438 6.60 29.98 11.26
C ILE A 438 7.35 30.56 12.47
N ASN A 439 8.67 30.35 12.55
CA ASN A 439 9.65 31.43 12.81
C ASN A 439 11.13 30.98 12.87
N GLU A 440 11.92 31.68 12.06
CA GLU A 440 13.33 32.08 12.17
C GLU A 440 14.42 31.08 12.63
N ARG A 441 15.18 30.61 11.64
CA ARG A 441 16.62 30.24 11.56
C ARG A 441 16.78 29.04 10.62
N GLU A 442 17.84 28.99 9.80
CA GLU A 442 18.06 27.90 8.82
C GLU A 442 18.04 26.49 9.44
N ASN A 443 18.46 26.35 10.70
CA ASN A 443 18.38 25.08 11.43
C ASN A 443 16.94 24.68 11.83
N THR A 444 16.06 25.65 12.11
CA THR A 444 14.63 25.41 12.38
C THR A 444 13.92 24.89 11.14
N ASN A 445 14.30 25.38 9.94
CA ASN A 445 13.74 24.94 8.67
C ASN A 445 13.97 23.44 8.39
N ASN A 446 15.15 22.91 8.73
CA ASN A 446 15.44 21.49 8.54
C ASN A 446 14.66 20.58 9.50
N ILE A 447 14.44 21.03 10.74
CA ILE A 447 13.65 20.30 11.74
C ILE A 447 12.18 20.29 11.33
N ALA A 448 11.62 21.45 11.00
CA ALA A 448 10.25 21.59 10.52
C ALA A 448 9.97 20.72 9.28
N LYS A 449 10.90 20.75 8.32
CA LYS A 449 10.84 19.91 7.12
C LYS A 449 10.86 18.41 7.44
N SER A 450 11.71 17.97 8.36
CA SER A 450 11.76 16.58 8.82
C SER A 450 10.46 16.14 9.49
N GLN A 451 9.85 17.03 10.29
CA GLN A 451 8.56 16.78 10.93
C GLN A 451 7.42 16.69 9.91
N LEU A 452 7.36 17.61 8.95
CA LEU A 452 6.36 17.60 7.87
C LEU A 452 6.46 16.33 7.02
N LEU A 453 7.69 15.92 6.70
CA LEU A 453 7.97 14.70 5.95
C LEU A 453 7.52 13.44 6.71
N LYS A 454 7.77 13.39 8.02
CA LYS A 454 7.27 12.30 8.88
C LYS A 454 5.74 12.32 8.94
N ALA A 455 5.13 13.49 9.11
CA ALA A 455 3.68 13.65 9.13
C ALA A 455 3.04 13.12 7.83
N LEU A 456 3.60 13.51 6.68
CA LEU A 456 3.16 12.99 5.38
C LEU A 456 3.28 11.46 5.33
N GLY A 457 4.43 10.92 5.72
CA GLY A 457 4.67 9.49 5.62
C GLY A 457 3.73 8.65 6.49
N TYR A 458 3.49 9.07 7.73
CA TYR A 458 2.54 8.39 8.62
C TYR A 458 1.08 8.64 8.23
N LYS A 459 0.74 9.82 7.69
CA LYS A 459 -0.59 10.08 7.13
C LYS A 459 -0.90 9.10 5.99
N VAL A 460 0.02 8.91 5.06
CA VAL A 460 -0.16 7.95 3.94
C VAL A 460 -0.40 6.53 4.47
N LEU A 461 0.37 6.08 5.46
CA LEU A 461 0.17 4.75 6.06
C LEU A 461 -1.18 4.64 6.78
N ALA A 462 -1.61 5.70 7.49
CA ALA A 462 -2.92 5.75 8.11
C ALA A 462 -4.06 5.71 7.07
N ASP A 463 -3.91 6.43 5.96
CA ASP A 463 -4.87 6.43 4.85
C ASP A 463 -4.93 5.04 4.16
N ILE A 464 -3.80 4.34 4.01
CA ILE A 464 -3.75 2.95 3.53
C ILE A 464 -4.50 2.00 4.47
N ASN A 465 -4.30 2.14 5.79
CA ASN A 465 -4.98 1.32 6.79
C ASN A 465 -6.48 1.58 6.81
N SER A 466 -6.91 2.84 6.74
CA SER A 466 -8.33 3.22 6.82
C SER A 466 -9.18 2.68 5.67
N VAL A 467 -8.56 2.45 4.50
CA VAL A 467 -9.22 1.81 3.36
C VAL A 467 -8.91 0.32 3.21
N SER A 468 -8.08 -0.24 4.08
CA SER A 468 -7.70 -1.66 4.02
C SER A 468 -8.90 -2.58 4.23
N VAL A 469 -8.87 -3.73 3.57
CA VAL A 469 -9.95 -4.71 3.58
C VAL A 469 -9.45 -6.01 4.18
N VAL A 470 -10.17 -6.51 5.19
CA VAL A 470 -9.89 -7.79 5.83
C VAL A 470 -10.40 -8.93 4.93
N MET A 471 -9.45 -9.72 4.44
CA MET A 471 -9.70 -10.87 3.57
C MET A 471 -10.23 -12.07 4.38
N PRO A 472 -11.00 -13.00 3.79
CA PRO A 472 -11.46 -14.20 4.50
C PRO A 472 -10.36 -15.05 5.09
N THR A 473 -9.24 -15.16 4.38
CA THR A 473 -8.10 -15.95 4.85
C THR A 473 -7.51 -15.33 6.11
N ALA A 474 -7.56 -14.00 6.26
CA ALA A 474 -7.23 -13.32 7.51
C ALA A 474 -8.25 -13.63 8.61
N LEU A 475 -9.56 -13.62 8.33
CA LEU A 475 -10.60 -13.96 9.32
C LEU A 475 -10.46 -15.41 9.82
N VAL A 476 -10.41 -16.37 8.89
CA VAL A 476 -10.28 -17.80 9.20
C VAL A 476 -8.95 -18.09 9.89
N GLY A 477 -7.85 -17.54 9.36
CA GLY A 477 -6.53 -17.69 9.98
C GLY A 477 -6.47 -17.15 11.40
N THR A 478 -7.19 -16.06 11.68
CA THR A 478 -7.28 -15.49 13.03
C THR A 478 -7.99 -16.43 13.98
N VAL A 479 -9.20 -16.87 13.64
CA VAL A 479 -9.99 -17.74 14.50
C VAL A 479 -9.24 -19.03 14.79
N ILE A 480 -8.63 -19.65 13.76
CA ILE A 480 -7.86 -20.88 13.95
C ILE A 480 -6.63 -20.66 14.85
N LEU A 481 -5.97 -19.50 14.77
CA LEU A 481 -4.80 -19.19 15.58
C LEU A 481 -5.12 -18.75 17.02
N THR A 482 -6.30 -18.19 17.26
CA THR A 482 -6.70 -17.71 18.59
C THR A 482 -7.36 -18.80 19.44
N LEU A 483 -7.96 -19.81 18.81
CA LEU A 483 -8.55 -20.93 19.53
C LEU A 483 -7.48 -21.85 20.12
N ARG A 484 -7.59 -22.11 21.42
CA ARG A 484 -6.75 -23.07 22.15
C ARG A 484 -7.37 -24.46 22.04
N GLY A 485 -6.58 -25.49 21.75
CA GLY A 485 -7.03 -26.88 21.66
C GLY A 485 -6.55 -27.62 20.41
N ARG A 486 -7.19 -28.76 20.11
CA ARG A 486 -6.84 -29.67 18.99
C ARG A 486 -7.43 -29.23 17.64
N GLY A 487 -8.04 -28.04 17.56
CA GLY A 487 -8.64 -27.49 16.35
C GLY A 487 -10.04 -26.92 16.61
N VAL A 488 -10.75 -26.59 15.54
CA VAL A 488 -12.10 -26.02 15.55
C VAL A 488 -13.02 -26.75 14.57
N GLY A 489 -14.23 -27.11 15.01
CA GLY A 489 -15.27 -27.66 14.13
C GLY A 489 -15.75 -26.63 13.10
N ARG A 490 -16.25 -27.08 11.94
CA ARG A 490 -16.73 -26.20 10.88
C ARG A 490 -17.79 -25.20 11.38
N ASN A 491 -18.78 -25.67 12.15
CA ASN A 491 -19.88 -24.81 12.60
C ASN A 491 -19.41 -23.74 13.58
N GLU A 492 -18.53 -24.11 14.51
CA GLU A 492 -17.93 -23.15 15.44
C GLU A 492 -17.03 -22.14 14.71
N LEU A 493 -16.28 -22.58 13.69
CA LEU A 493 -15.47 -21.69 12.86
C LEU A 493 -16.35 -20.65 12.15
N ILE A 494 -17.46 -21.06 11.55
CA ILE A 494 -18.42 -20.15 10.89
C ILE A 494 -18.96 -19.15 11.90
N ARG A 495 -19.41 -19.61 13.07
CA ARG A 495 -19.95 -18.75 14.13
C ARG A 495 -18.94 -17.70 14.58
N ARG A 496 -17.68 -18.09 14.78
CA ARG A 496 -16.59 -17.20 15.21
C ARG A 496 -16.16 -16.22 14.13
N VAL A 497 -16.13 -16.65 12.87
CA VAL A 497 -15.84 -15.77 11.73
C VAL A 497 -16.96 -14.74 11.56
N ASP A 498 -18.22 -15.14 11.73
CA ASP A 498 -19.36 -14.21 11.68
C ASP A 498 -19.30 -13.17 12.80
N TRP A 499 -18.97 -13.61 14.02
CA TRP A 499 -18.74 -12.70 15.14
C TRP A 499 -17.58 -11.73 14.85
N LEU A 500 -16.42 -12.23 14.40
CA LEU A 500 -15.26 -11.40 14.12
C LEU A 500 -15.55 -10.39 13.00
N LYS A 501 -16.29 -10.79 11.97
CA LYS A 501 -16.78 -9.89 10.91
C LYS A 501 -17.62 -8.76 11.49
N LYS A 502 -18.57 -9.07 12.39
CA LYS A 502 -19.41 -8.05 13.05
C LYS A 502 -18.59 -7.07 13.89
N GLU A 503 -17.60 -7.56 14.64
CA GLU A 503 -16.70 -6.70 15.41
C GLU A 503 -15.82 -5.80 14.53
N ILE A 504 -15.34 -6.30 13.40
CA ILE A 504 -14.57 -5.48 12.45
C ILE A 504 -15.45 -4.36 11.90
N LEU A 505 -16.69 -4.67 11.52
CA LEU A 505 -17.63 -3.70 10.96
C LEU A 505 -18.07 -2.65 12.00
N SER A 506 -18.29 -3.06 13.25
CA SER A 506 -18.68 -2.14 14.34
C SER A 506 -17.58 -1.12 14.66
N LYS A 507 -16.31 -1.47 14.40
CA LYS A 507 -15.14 -0.60 14.52
C LYS A 507 -14.88 0.28 13.29
N GLY A 508 -15.75 0.23 12.28
CA GLY A 508 -15.55 0.95 11.01
C GLY A 508 -14.51 0.30 10.08
N GLY A 509 -14.02 -0.89 10.42
CA GLY A 509 -13.18 -1.69 9.54
C GLY A 509 -13.97 -2.27 8.38
N ARG A 510 -13.27 -2.72 7.35
CA ARG A 510 -13.88 -3.26 6.13
C ARG A 510 -13.61 -4.74 5.99
N VAL A 511 -14.63 -5.51 5.65
CA VAL A 511 -14.49 -6.92 5.31
C VAL A 511 -14.78 -7.11 3.83
N ALA A 512 -14.01 -7.98 3.21
CA ALA A 512 -14.04 -8.18 1.79
C ALA A 512 -15.42 -8.73 1.35
N ASN A 513 -16.10 -8.05 0.41
CA ASN A 513 -17.48 -8.38 0.01
C ASN A 513 -17.53 -9.67 -0.84
N PHE A 514 -18.46 -10.58 -0.55
CA PHE A 514 -18.68 -11.82 -1.31
C PHE A 514 -20.01 -11.84 -2.07
N SER A 515 -20.54 -10.68 -2.45
CA SER A 515 -21.73 -10.57 -3.31
C SER A 515 -22.94 -11.36 -2.77
N GLY A 516 -23.14 -11.33 -1.45
CA GLY A 516 -24.26 -11.99 -0.78
C GLY A 516 -24.06 -13.46 -0.37
N MET A 517 -22.87 -14.06 -0.58
CA MET A 517 -22.58 -15.42 -0.07
C MET A 517 -22.77 -15.52 1.44
N GLU A 518 -23.22 -16.71 1.87
CA GLU A 518 -23.30 -17.02 3.29
C GLU A 518 -21.92 -17.15 3.91
N THR A 519 -21.79 -16.84 5.22
CA THR A 519 -20.52 -16.92 5.94
C THR A 519 -19.89 -18.32 5.84
N GLY A 520 -20.71 -19.38 5.79
CA GLY A 520 -20.25 -20.76 5.60
C GLY A 520 -19.49 -20.98 4.29
N GLU A 521 -20.03 -20.49 3.17
CA GLU A 521 -19.37 -20.60 1.87
C GLU A 521 -18.07 -19.81 1.81
N VAL A 522 -18.04 -18.63 2.44
CA VAL A 522 -16.84 -17.79 2.53
C VAL A 522 -15.74 -18.52 3.31
N VAL A 523 -16.10 -19.17 4.42
CA VAL A 523 -15.18 -19.99 5.22
C VAL A 523 -14.63 -21.16 4.41
N ASP A 524 -15.48 -21.89 3.69
CA ASP A 524 -15.05 -23.03 2.89
C ASP A 524 -14.09 -22.61 1.75
N ARG A 525 -14.37 -21.49 1.08
CA ARG A 525 -13.46 -20.93 0.06
C ARG A 525 -12.12 -20.53 0.65
N ALA A 526 -12.13 -19.86 1.81
CA ALA A 526 -10.90 -19.46 2.50
C ALA A 526 -10.06 -20.68 2.90
N LEU A 527 -10.70 -21.73 3.44
CA LEU A 527 -10.05 -23.00 3.74
C LEU A 527 -9.47 -23.66 2.49
N GLY A 528 -10.16 -23.59 1.35
CA GLY A 528 -9.64 -24.06 0.06
C GLY A 528 -8.37 -23.35 -0.39
N VAL A 529 -8.27 -22.04 -0.16
CA VAL A 529 -7.05 -21.25 -0.44
C VAL A 529 -5.93 -21.58 0.57
N LEU A 530 -6.30 -21.77 1.84
CA LEU A 530 -5.41 -22.06 2.97
C LEU A 530 -5.09 -23.56 3.14
N LYS A 531 -5.44 -24.43 2.20
CA LYS A 531 -5.32 -25.90 2.31
C LYS A 531 -3.91 -26.41 2.66
N ASP A 532 -2.87 -25.66 2.34
CA ASP A 532 -1.48 -26.02 2.64
C ASP A 532 -1.06 -25.55 4.05
N LEU A 533 -1.84 -24.64 4.67
CA LEU A 533 -1.58 -24.05 5.98
C LEU A 533 -2.47 -24.62 7.08
N VAL A 534 -3.66 -25.10 6.71
CA VAL A 534 -4.69 -25.63 7.61
C VAL A 534 -5.01 -27.08 7.20
N ALA A 535 -4.90 -28.01 8.15
CA ALA A 535 -5.28 -29.40 7.95
C ALA A 535 -6.69 -29.68 8.46
N LEU A 536 -7.28 -30.75 7.91
CA LEU A 536 -8.61 -31.23 8.24
C LEU A 536 -8.52 -32.63 8.85
N GLN A 537 -8.95 -32.77 10.09
CA GLN A 537 -9.14 -34.07 10.75
C GLN A 537 -10.55 -34.58 10.47
N LYS A 538 -10.66 -35.67 9.69
CA LYS A 538 -11.95 -36.25 9.27
C LYS A 538 -12.45 -37.39 10.15
N ASN A 539 -11.59 -38.01 10.96
CA ASN A 539 -11.95 -39.19 11.79
C ASN A 539 -12.63 -38.79 13.11
N LEU A 540 -13.48 -37.78 13.08
CA LEU A 540 -14.22 -37.24 14.22
C LEU A 540 -15.68 -37.03 13.81
N LEU A 541 -16.57 -36.88 14.79
CA LEU A 541 -18.00 -36.64 14.55
C LEU A 541 -18.27 -35.39 13.69
N GLU A 542 -17.43 -34.36 13.84
CA GLU A 542 -17.43 -33.16 13.01
C GLU A 542 -16.03 -32.98 12.40
N PRO A 543 -15.90 -32.52 11.14
CA PRO A 543 -14.61 -32.16 10.57
C PRO A 543 -13.96 -31.03 11.37
N VAL A 544 -12.76 -31.29 11.90
CA VAL A 544 -12.00 -30.34 12.72
C VAL A 544 -10.83 -29.76 11.93
N PHE A 545 -10.73 -28.44 11.91
CA PHE A 545 -9.65 -27.70 11.27
C PHE A 545 -8.60 -27.26 12.29
N TYR A 546 -7.32 -27.40 11.95
CA TYR A 546 -6.22 -26.94 12.79
C TYR A 546 -5.05 -26.40 11.97
N ALA A 547 -4.32 -25.43 12.53
CA ALA A 547 -3.16 -24.83 11.88
C ALA A 547 -1.97 -25.79 11.88
N VAL A 548 -1.45 -26.08 10.68
CA VAL A 548 -0.20 -26.84 10.49
C VAL A 548 0.98 -25.87 10.43
N LYS A 549 0.94 -24.93 9.47
CA LYS A 549 1.98 -23.91 9.27
C LYS A 549 1.59 -22.62 10.00
N ARG A 550 1.65 -22.66 11.34
CA ARG A 550 1.19 -21.55 12.22
C ARG A 550 1.85 -20.21 11.91
N PHE A 551 3.15 -20.19 11.62
CA PHE A 551 3.88 -18.96 11.29
C PHE A 551 3.41 -18.34 9.96
N GLU A 552 3.26 -19.15 8.90
CA GLU A 552 2.72 -18.68 7.62
C GLU A 552 1.27 -18.22 7.75
N LEU A 553 0.43 -18.94 8.52
CA LEU A 553 -0.95 -18.53 8.78
C LEU A 553 -1.01 -17.19 9.54
N SER A 554 -0.01 -16.92 10.39
CA SER A 554 0.07 -15.68 11.16
C SER A 554 0.24 -14.44 10.29
N PHE A 555 0.82 -14.58 9.10
CA PHE A 555 0.91 -13.51 8.10
C PHE A 555 -0.47 -12.95 7.74
N TYR A 556 -1.46 -13.83 7.57
CA TYR A 556 -2.83 -13.45 7.23
C TYR A 556 -3.55 -12.82 8.41
N ARG A 557 -3.43 -13.41 9.61
CA ARG A 557 -3.97 -12.81 10.84
C ARG A 557 -3.38 -11.41 11.09
N ASN A 558 -2.13 -11.17 10.76
CA ASN A 558 -1.52 -9.87 11.03
C ASN A 558 -2.16 -8.72 10.24
N GLN A 559 -2.94 -9.01 9.18
CA GLN A 559 -3.65 -8.00 8.41
C GLN A 559 -4.76 -7.30 9.20
N LEU A 560 -5.33 -7.90 10.26
CA LEU A 560 -6.38 -7.27 11.08
C LEU A 560 -5.88 -6.64 12.39
N ILE A 561 -4.63 -6.87 12.79
CA ILE A 561 -4.15 -6.48 14.14
C ILE A 561 -4.29 -4.98 14.36
N HIS A 562 -4.10 -4.18 13.31
CA HIS A 562 -4.22 -2.72 13.38
C HIS A 562 -5.61 -2.23 13.84
N LEU A 563 -6.67 -3.05 13.69
CA LEU A 563 -8.03 -2.72 14.15
C LEU A 563 -8.26 -3.02 15.64
N PHE A 564 -7.39 -3.84 16.25
CA PHE A 564 -7.53 -4.32 17.63
C PHE A 564 -6.32 -3.96 18.50
N ILE A 565 -5.47 -3.05 18.03
CA ILE A 565 -4.18 -2.78 18.68
C ILE A 565 -4.36 -2.11 20.03
N HIS A 566 -5.33 -1.21 20.18
CA HIS A 566 -5.58 -0.51 21.43
C HIS A 566 -6.10 -1.47 22.50
N GLU A 567 -7.06 -2.33 22.14
CA GLU A 567 -7.58 -3.39 23.00
C GLU A 567 -6.50 -4.40 23.37
N ALA A 568 -5.63 -4.76 22.41
CA ALA A 568 -4.53 -5.67 22.67
C ALA A 568 -3.52 -5.07 23.67
N ILE A 569 -3.19 -3.78 23.55
CA ILE A 569 -2.30 -3.10 24.50
C ILE A 569 -2.93 -3.08 25.89
N VAL A 570 -4.19 -2.65 26.02
CA VAL A 570 -4.91 -2.64 27.30
C VAL A 570 -4.98 -4.04 27.91
N ALA A 571 -5.34 -5.05 27.11
CA ALA A 571 -5.43 -6.43 27.56
C ALA A 571 -4.07 -6.97 28.06
N VAL A 572 -2.98 -6.71 27.34
CA VAL A 572 -1.62 -7.11 27.76
C VAL A 572 -1.21 -6.40 29.05
N THR A 573 -1.48 -5.10 29.17
CA THR A 573 -1.20 -4.34 30.39
C THR A 573 -2.01 -4.84 31.58
N MET A 574 -3.29 -5.17 31.40
CA MET A 574 -4.09 -5.76 32.47
C MET A 574 -3.57 -7.14 32.86
N TYR A 575 -3.17 -7.93 31.86
CA TYR A 575 -2.69 -9.28 32.02
C TYR A 575 -1.44 -9.40 32.88
N THR A 576 -0.49 -8.46 32.77
CA THR A 576 0.70 -8.44 33.64
C THR A 576 0.29 -8.37 35.12
N ARG A 577 -0.74 -7.57 35.44
CA ARG A 577 -1.22 -7.41 36.81
C ARG A 577 -1.95 -8.64 37.33
N ILE A 578 -2.74 -9.29 36.48
CA ILE A 578 -3.46 -10.52 36.83
C ILE A 578 -2.48 -11.65 37.13
N LYS A 579 -1.39 -11.76 36.37
CA LYS A 579 -0.37 -12.81 36.56
C LYS A 579 0.51 -12.64 37.78
N ILE A 580 0.52 -11.47 38.41
CA ILE A 580 1.11 -11.30 39.76
C ILE A 580 0.34 -12.14 40.80
N GLY A 581 -0.93 -12.49 40.54
CA GLY A 581 -1.76 -13.25 41.45
C GLY A 581 -2.38 -12.40 42.56
N GLY A 582 -2.99 -13.07 43.54
CA GLY A 582 -3.71 -12.43 44.65
C GLY A 582 -5.23 -12.41 44.48
N ALA A 583 -5.93 -11.76 45.42
CA ALA A 583 -7.39 -11.66 45.42
C ALA A 583 -7.90 -10.81 44.25
N LYS A 584 -9.19 -10.96 43.88
CA LYS A 584 -9.82 -10.16 42.83
C LYS A 584 -9.59 -8.65 43.03
N SER A 585 -9.72 -8.17 44.27
CA SER A 585 -9.52 -6.77 44.64
C SER A 585 -8.11 -6.24 44.35
N THR A 586 -7.07 -7.09 44.43
CA THR A 586 -5.67 -6.69 44.20
C THR A 586 -5.27 -6.74 42.72
N GLN A 587 -6.16 -7.19 41.85
CA GLN A 587 -5.94 -7.28 40.40
C GLN A 587 -6.52 -6.08 39.64
N PHE A 588 -7.18 -5.15 40.35
CA PHE A 588 -7.60 -3.87 39.78
C PHE A 588 -6.41 -2.93 39.63
N ILE A 589 -6.40 -2.18 38.53
CA ILE A 589 -5.37 -1.20 38.20
C ILE A 589 -5.99 0.20 38.26
N SER A 590 -5.30 1.15 38.88
CA SER A 590 -5.74 2.54 38.87
C SER A 590 -5.66 3.14 37.46
N GLN A 591 -6.56 4.06 37.11
CA GLN A 591 -6.57 4.66 35.76
C GLN A 591 -5.24 5.35 35.41
N ALA A 592 -4.59 6.00 36.40
CA ALA A 592 -3.29 6.64 36.22
C ALA A 592 -2.16 5.62 35.95
N GLU A 593 -2.13 4.51 36.67
CA GLU A 593 -1.17 3.43 36.45
C GLU A 593 -1.39 2.75 35.09
N LEU A 594 -2.65 2.48 34.75
CA LEU A 594 -3.03 1.92 33.45
C LEU A 594 -2.58 2.81 32.29
N LEU A 595 -2.79 4.12 32.40
CA LEU A 595 -2.36 5.10 31.40
C LEU A 595 -0.84 5.11 31.23
N ASN A 596 -0.07 5.05 32.33
CA ASN A 596 1.38 5.00 32.30
C ASN A 596 1.89 3.74 31.58
N GLU A 597 1.33 2.58 31.91
CA GLU A 597 1.71 1.30 31.30
C GLU A 597 1.29 1.21 29.83
N VAL A 598 0.07 1.65 29.49
CA VAL A 598 -0.39 1.73 28.09
C VAL A 598 0.50 2.68 27.28
N THR A 599 0.89 3.81 27.87
CA THR A 599 1.83 4.76 27.24
C THR A 599 3.19 4.11 27.00
N PHE A 600 3.71 3.36 27.98
CA PHE A 600 4.96 2.62 27.84
C PHE A 600 4.87 1.58 26.71
N MET A 601 3.82 0.76 26.70
CA MET A 601 3.60 -0.28 25.69
C MET A 601 3.42 0.32 24.28
N SER A 602 2.66 1.40 24.17
CA SER A 602 2.47 2.12 22.91
C SER A 602 3.80 2.65 22.37
N ARG A 603 4.65 3.23 23.23
CA ARG A 603 6.00 3.70 22.89
C ARG A 603 6.95 2.57 22.50
N LEU A 604 6.86 1.42 23.17
CA LEU A 604 7.67 0.24 22.89
C LEU A 604 7.33 -0.33 21.50
N LEU A 605 6.04 -0.40 21.16
CA LEU A 605 5.54 -1.02 19.94
C LEU A 605 5.35 -0.04 18.76
N LYS A 606 5.77 1.21 18.89
CA LYS A 606 5.61 2.27 17.86
C LYS A 606 6.28 1.98 16.52
N THR A 607 7.23 1.05 16.49
CA THR A 607 7.91 0.62 15.26
C THR A 607 7.18 -0.55 14.59
N ASP A 608 6.35 -1.27 15.32
CA ASP A 608 5.69 -2.50 14.90
C ASP A 608 4.26 -2.24 14.42
N PHE A 609 3.64 -1.17 14.90
CA PHE A 609 2.27 -0.79 14.54
C PHE A 609 2.17 0.69 14.19
N ILE A 610 1.29 0.96 13.23
CA ILE A 610 0.91 2.31 12.84
C ILE A 610 -0.38 2.65 13.59
N TYR A 611 -0.28 3.56 14.55
CA TYR A 611 -1.42 4.05 15.31
C TYR A 611 -2.18 5.11 14.52
N ASN A 612 -3.48 5.18 14.75
CA ASN A 612 -4.28 6.29 14.26
C ASN A 612 -3.84 7.59 14.94
N PRO A 613 -3.94 8.74 14.25
CA PRO A 613 -3.70 10.04 14.87
C PRO A 613 -4.72 10.27 15.99
N GLY A 614 -4.23 10.68 17.16
CA GLY A 614 -5.04 10.94 18.34
C GLY A 614 -4.20 10.98 19.61
N ASP A 615 -4.75 11.56 20.67
CA ASP A 615 -4.12 11.54 21.99
C ASP A 615 -4.26 10.15 22.64
N ILE A 616 -3.25 9.73 23.41
CA ILE A 616 -3.24 8.41 24.05
C ILE A 616 -4.36 8.30 25.09
N GLU A 617 -4.67 9.37 25.82
CA GLU A 617 -5.69 9.37 26.87
C GLU A 617 -7.07 9.14 26.26
N SER A 618 -7.42 9.91 25.23
CA SER A 618 -8.68 9.75 24.50
C SER A 618 -8.81 8.35 23.87
N ASN A 619 -7.73 7.82 23.30
CA ASN A 619 -7.74 6.45 22.76
C ASN A 619 -7.95 5.40 23.86
N LEU A 620 -7.35 5.58 25.04
CA LEU A 620 -7.53 4.68 26.18
C LEU A 620 -8.97 4.73 26.68
N GLU A 621 -9.54 5.92 26.87
CA GLU A 621 -10.93 6.09 27.33
C GLU A 621 -11.92 5.39 26.40
N HIS A 622 -11.85 5.64 25.10
CA HIS A 622 -12.71 4.96 24.11
C HIS A 622 -12.53 3.43 24.14
N THR A 623 -11.30 2.96 24.35
CA THR A 623 -11.00 1.52 24.45
C THR A 623 -11.64 0.92 25.71
N LEU A 624 -11.54 1.60 26.85
CA LEU A 624 -12.14 1.15 28.11
C LEU A 624 -13.66 1.12 28.03
N GLU A 625 -14.28 2.14 27.45
CA GLU A 625 -15.74 2.16 27.22
C GLU A 625 -16.19 0.99 26.34
N TYR A 626 -15.47 0.74 25.25
CA TYR A 626 -15.76 -0.39 24.36
C TYR A 626 -15.61 -1.74 25.07
N LEU A 627 -14.53 -1.95 25.83
CA LEU A 627 -14.30 -3.18 26.57
C LEU A 627 -15.31 -3.39 27.70
N LYS A 628 -15.73 -2.31 28.38
CA LYS A 628 -16.78 -2.34 29.41
C LYS A 628 -18.13 -2.71 28.79
N LYS A 629 -18.50 -2.09 27.67
CA LYS A 629 -19.73 -2.42 26.92
C LYS A 629 -19.73 -3.88 26.42
N SER A 630 -18.55 -4.40 26.07
CA SER A 630 -18.35 -5.79 25.65
C SER A 630 -18.27 -6.77 26.82
N ASN A 631 -18.46 -6.30 28.06
CA ASN A 631 -18.37 -7.09 29.29
C ASN A 631 -17.02 -7.82 29.47
N VAL A 632 -15.94 -7.24 28.93
CA VAL A 632 -14.57 -7.76 29.09
C VAL A 632 -13.93 -7.25 30.36
N ILE A 633 -14.19 -5.98 30.69
CA ILE A 633 -13.67 -5.30 31.87
C ILE A 633 -14.80 -4.72 32.72
N GLU A 634 -14.49 -4.49 33.99
CA GLU A 634 -15.32 -3.75 34.93
C GLU A 634 -14.51 -2.59 35.53
N ILE A 635 -15.21 -1.50 35.85
CA ILE A 635 -14.64 -0.33 36.52
C ILE A 635 -15.34 -0.22 37.87
N ASN A 636 -14.58 -0.27 38.96
CA ASN A 636 -15.13 -0.21 40.32
C ASN A 636 -15.51 1.24 40.72
N GLU A 637 -16.11 1.41 41.89
CA GLU A 637 -16.53 2.73 42.41
C GLU A 637 -15.38 3.74 42.55
N GLN A 638 -14.14 3.25 42.67
CA GLN A 638 -12.92 4.07 42.77
C GLN A 638 -12.32 4.43 41.41
N GLY A 639 -12.94 4.00 40.30
CA GLY A 639 -12.43 4.21 38.95
C GLY A 639 -11.31 3.25 38.54
N ASN A 640 -11.02 2.21 39.34
CA ASN A 640 -10.02 1.22 39.00
C ASN A 640 -10.58 0.19 38.02
N VAL A 641 -9.74 -0.26 37.10
CA VAL A 641 -10.10 -1.17 36.00
C VAL A 641 -9.69 -2.61 36.34
N GLY A 642 -10.59 -3.57 36.16
CA GLY A 642 -10.34 -4.99 36.36
C GLY A 642 -11.06 -5.86 35.32
N ILE A 643 -10.75 -7.17 35.28
CA ILE A 643 -11.50 -8.14 34.46
C ILE A 643 -12.89 -8.36 35.06
N SER A 644 -13.91 -8.37 34.19
CA SER A 644 -15.31 -8.63 34.55
C SER A 644 -15.52 -10.03 35.13
N ASP A 645 -16.56 -10.20 35.96
CA ASP A 645 -16.92 -11.52 36.48
C ASP A 645 -17.31 -12.52 35.39
N ALA A 646 -17.85 -12.04 34.26
CA ALA A 646 -18.21 -12.90 33.13
C ALA A 646 -16.98 -13.52 32.47
N GLU A 647 -15.89 -12.75 32.29
CA GLU A 647 -14.66 -13.30 31.73
C GLU A 647 -13.92 -14.21 32.71
N ARG A 648 -14.04 -13.93 34.02
CA ARG A 648 -13.52 -14.81 35.08
C ARG A 648 -14.25 -16.15 35.14
N ALA A 649 -15.57 -16.14 34.97
CA ALA A 649 -16.37 -17.37 34.95
C ALA A 649 -15.98 -18.32 33.81
N ILE A 650 -15.44 -17.77 32.70
CA ILE A 650 -14.94 -18.55 31.55
C ILE A 650 -13.46 -18.93 31.73
N GLY A 651 -12.82 -18.47 32.82
CA GLY A 651 -11.45 -18.80 33.21
C GLY A 651 -10.37 -18.05 32.43
N ARG A 652 -10.66 -16.87 31.88
CA ARG A 652 -9.71 -16.13 31.04
C ARG A 652 -8.48 -15.59 31.77
N GLU A 653 -8.56 -15.38 33.07
CA GLU A 653 -7.46 -15.00 33.95
C GLU A 653 -6.38 -16.10 34.06
N ASN A 654 -6.78 -17.36 33.86
CA ASN A 654 -5.87 -18.51 33.96
C ASN A 654 -5.02 -18.70 32.70
N TYR A 655 -5.42 -18.08 31.59
CA TYR A 655 -4.81 -18.28 30.28
C TYR A 655 -3.56 -17.49 30.04
#